data_AF-A0A6L7VZB2-F1
#
_entry.id   AF-A0A6L7VZB2-F1
#
_cell.length_a   1.000
_cell.length_b   1.000
_cell.length_c   1.000
_cell.angle_alpha   90.00
_cell.angle_beta   90.00
_cell.angle_gamma   90.00
#
_symmetry.space_group_name_H-M   'P 1'
#
loop_
_entity.id
_entity.type
_entity.pdbx_description
1 polymer ?
#
loop_
_entity_poly.entity_id
_entity_poly.type
_entity_poly.pdbx_seq_one_letter_code
_entity_poly.pdbx_strand_id
1 'polypeptide(L)'
;MLSRIFAIVLVAAALWHCGGERVTQSQITDTGEPVTRPLSKLAAAGHAFVVLATVQQDDAPVSGVVVELSRSVAGRVAEYEWSATTNDEGQARIEITSDSGYYQARALQDGSEIGHWSSIPLNAGYEVRLDLPIGERARITSSEPLETTPADEAAAARTRAFLEAAIARYQRDGREATLAYYDSQESIEGDLVLLVMAQGDHTILALATWSGGVGSNWATHPRTSFGQHIARATEDGYWFKEDRYNILTGRLELGWYLAILHDGLVFTTAHVVLPDELATIAQEYVQEAISYYNREGRDATVAYYNSLPSIDKQFYLFLIDENDLYIAHPIFPHLKGTDIKDVVGSNGYELGKEIAKATEEGHWVQYLWPNPVTYREEPKAAWVIRYDGLIFASGYYNPDDQTERPAWYYQGPEDYTVAYVNKAIARYQRDGRESMITFYNSVGSFEYQWYLFVIDENDLYIVHPIFSELIGTDIKDVVGSNGYELGKEIAKATEEGHWIDYPWPHPLTLQEAPKAAYAIRYDGLIFVSGYYKNPEDMEAHTIAYVERAIEYYKREGRDATATYYNSRESIDGQWFLTLVDENDLMLTYPILPHLIGSDVKAGRSPTGYEFGKEIAKATEKGQWVKFPYPLRYTAEDDFLNIWFIRYDGLIFSSGYLSSE
;
A
#
# COMPACT_ATOMS: atom_id res chain seq x y z
N MET A 1 -62.24 24.10 -58.23
CA MET A 1 -62.93 25.40 -58.35
C MET A 1 -62.58 26.21 -57.13
N LEU A 2 -61.87 27.35 -57.31
CA LEU A 2 -61.59 28.46 -56.38
C LEU A 2 -60.95 28.10 -55.01
N SER A 3 -59.96 28.79 -54.43
CA SER A 3 -59.25 30.02 -54.74
C SER A 3 -58.14 30.20 -53.69
N ARG A 4 -56.96 30.68 -54.14
CA ARG A 4 -56.16 31.78 -53.55
C ARG A 4 -55.47 31.65 -52.16
N ILE A 5 -54.14 31.89 -52.23
CA ILE A 5 -53.31 32.88 -51.48
C ILE A 5 -52.39 32.38 -50.32
N PHE A 6 -51.10 32.66 -50.56
CA PHE A 6 -49.95 32.97 -49.68
C PHE A 6 -50.19 33.17 -48.16
N ALA A 7 -49.30 32.63 -47.34
CA ALA A 7 -48.19 33.37 -46.67
C ALA A 7 -47.66 32.60 -45.44
N ILE A 8 -46.34 32.65 -45.26
CA ILE A 8 -45.57 32.19 -44.09
C ILE A 8 -45.88 33.07 -42.89
N VAL A 9 -46.10 32.50 -41.70
CA VAL A 9 -45.94 33.18 -40.41
C VAL A 9 -45.35 32.24 -39.36
N LEU A 10 -44.42 32.82 -38.60
CA LEU A 10 -43.57 32.33 -37.51
C LEU A 10 -44.27 32.58 -36.15
N VAL A 11 -43.76 31.92 -35.09
CA VAL A 11 -43.83 32.25 -33.63
C VAL A 11 -44.83 31.49 -32.73
N ALA A 12 -44.23 30.66 -31.87
CA ALA A 12 -44.42 30.36 -30.43
C ALA A 12 -45.80 30.50 -29.74
N ALA A 13 -46.23 29.46 -28.99
CA ALA A 13 -45.92 29.27 -27.56
C ALA A 13 -46.86 28.24 -26.86
N ALA A 14 -46.26 27.47 -25.94
CA ALA A 14 -46.77 27.00 -24.63
C ALA A 14 -47.47 25.63 -24.46
N LEU A 15 -46.88 24.88 -23.49
CA LEU A 15 -47.43 23.92 -22.50
C LEU A 15 -47.29 22.39 -22.70
N TRP A 16 -46.39 21.84 -21.87
CA TRP A 16 -46.43 20.59 -21.10
C TRP A 16 -47.19 19.35 -21.62
N HIS A 17 -46.42 18.28 -21.88
CA HIS A 17 -46.64 16.99 -21.22
C HIS A 17 -45.33 16.24 -21.03
N CYS A 18 -45.02 15.93 -19.77
CA CYS A 18 -44.03 14.94 -19.33
C CYS A 18 -44.61 13.54 -19.54
N GLY A 19 -43.76 12.59 -19.92
CA GLY A 19 -44.14 11.17 -20.07
C GLY A 19 -43.07 10.38 -20.81
N GLY A 20 -41.90 10.22 -20.18
CA GLY A 20 -40.94 9.19 -20.57
C GLY A 20 -40.89 8.18 -19.43
N GLU A 21 -41.47 7.00 -19.64
CA GLU A 21 -41.34 5.85 -18.74
C GLU A 21 -39.86 5.56 -18.51
N ARG A 22 -39.42 5.65 -17.25
CA ARG A 22 -38.13 5.12 -16.81
C ARG A 22 -38.37 3.73 -16.23
N VAL A 23 -37.55 2.81 -16.69
CA VAL A 23 -37.58 1.38 -16.37
C VAL A 23 -37.29 1.19 -14.88
N THR A 24 -38.30 0.75 -14.13
CA THR A 24 -38.19 0.21 -12.78
C THR A 24 -38.88 -1.16 -12.76
N GLN A 25 -38.20 -2.14 -12.17
CA GLN A 25 -38.59 -3.55 -11.97
C GLN A 25 -38.31 -4.57 -13.09
N SER A 26 -37.86 -5.73 -12.61
CA SER A 26 -37.56 -6.96 -13.31
C SER A 26 -38.71 -7.43 -14.22
N GLN A 27 -38.42 -7.55 -15.52
CA GLN A 27 -39.23 -8.36 -16.42
C GLN A 27 -38.44 -9.60 -16.85
N ILE A 28 -39.07 -10.75 -16.69
CA ILE A 28 -38.67 -12.03 -17.27
C ILE A 28 -39.19 -12.05 -18.71
N THR A 29 -38.34 -12.39 -19.68
CA THR A 29 -38.77 -12.62 -21.07
C THR A 29 -39.54 -13.93 -21.20
N ASP A 30 -40.29 -14.13 -22.29
CA ASP A 30 -41.05 -15.36 -22.58
C ASP A 30 -40.19 -16.66 -22.62
N THR A 31 -38.86 -16.51 -22.50
CA THR A 31 -37.86 -17.59 -22.42
C THR A 31 -37.22 -17.76 -21.03
N GLY A 32 -37.62 -17.00 -20.02
CA GLY A 32 -37.17 -17.19 -18.63
C GLY A 32 -35.87 -16.47 -18.23
N GLU A 33 -35.25 -15.65 -19.09
CA GLU A 33 -34.02 -14.91 -18.74
C GLU A 33 -34.28 -13.42 -18.45
N PRO A 34 -33.66 -12.84 -17.39
CA PRO A 34 -33.78 -11.43 -17.06
C PRO A 34 -32.93 -10.54 -17.98
N VAL A 35 -33.53 -9.47 -18.52
CA VAL A 35 -32.81 -8.41 -19.24
C VAL A 35 -32.46 -7.30 -18.26
N THR A 36 -31.30 -7.42 -17.63
CA THR A 36 -30.66 -6.32 -16.88
C THR A 36 -29.19 -6.30 -17.24
N ARG A 37 -28.62 -5.12 -17.48
CA ARG A 37 -27.15 -4.97 -17.38
C ARG A 37 -26.78 -5.42 -15.95
N PRO A 38 -25.84 -6.36 -15.75
CA PRO A 38 -25.52 -6.87 -14.42
C PRO A 38 -25.06 -5.73 -13.50
N LEU A 39 -25.44 -5.79 -12.22
CA LEU A 39 -25.14 -4.78 -11.19
C LEU A 39 -23.65 -4.40 -11.18
N SER A 40 -22.77 -5.37 -11.43
CA SER A 40 -21.33 -5.18 -11.58
C SER A 40 -20.93 -4.18 -12.67
N LYS A 41 -21.66 -4.13 -13.80
CA LYS A 41 -21.41 -3.16 -14.88
C LYS A 41 -21.91 -1.75 -14.55
N LEU A 42 -22.95 -1.63 -13.74
CA LEU A 42 -23.43 -0.33 -13.25
C LEU A 42 -22.55 0.19 -12.12
N ALA A 43 -22.07 -0.71 -11.25
CA ALA A 43 -21.11 -0.41 -10.19
C ALA A 43 -19.78 0.06 -10.77
N ALA A 44 -19.23 -0.67 -11.75
CA ALA A 44 -18.01 -0.25 -12.46
C ALA A 44 -18.16 1.08 -13.23
N ALA A 45 -19.39 1.47 -13.57
CA ALA A 45 -19.68 2.77 -14.18
C ALA A 45 -20.00 3.87 -13.16
N GLY A 46 -19.89 3.61 -11.85
CA GLY A 46 -20.15 4.58 -10.79
C GLY A 46 -21.63 4.89 -10.55
N HIS A 47 -22.54 3.98 -10.90
CA HIS A 47 -23.98 4.19 -10.83
C HIS A 47 -24.74 3.11 -10.04
N ALA A 48 -24.05 2.28 -9.25
CA ALA A 48 -24.71 1.33 -8.36
C ALA A 48 -23.87 0.98 -7.13
N PHE A 49 -24.52 0.71 -6.00
CA PHE A 49 -23.93 0.22 -4.76
C PHE A 49 -24.92 -0.66 -3.99
N VAL A 50 -24.44 -1.39 -3.00
CA VAL A 50 -25.27 -2.22 -2.10
C VAL A 50 -25.13 -1.70 -0.68
N VAL A 51 -26.24 -1.68 0.05
CA VAL A 51 -26.25 -1.39 1.49
C VAL A 51 -26.70 -2.64 2.24
N LEU A 52 -25.86 -3.14 3.13
CA LEU A 52 -26.19 -4.12 4.15
C LEU A 52 -26.51 -3.38 5.45
N ALA A 53 -27.78 -3.03 5.63
CA ALA A 53 -28.25 -2.27 6.79
C ALA A 53 -28.55 -3.18 7.97
N THR A 54 -28.07 -2.85 9.18
CA THR A 54 -28.44 -3.54 10.42
C THR A 54 -29.23 -2.59 11.31
N VAL A 55 -30.49 -2.90 11.60
CA VAL A 55 -31.33 -2.10 12.51
C VAL A 55 -31.27 -2.71 13.91
N GLN A 56 -30.93 -1.87 14.89
CA GLN A 56 -30.78 -2.29 16.28
C GLN A 56 -31.46 -1.32 17.24
N GLN A 57 -31.91 -1.83 18.38
CA GLN A 57 -32.41 -1.05 19.51
C GLN A 57 -31.82 -1.64 20.80
N ASP A 58 -31.16 -0.80 21.61
CA ASP A 58 -30.47 -1.24 22.83
C ASP A 58 -29.51 -2.43 22.60
N ASP A 59 -28.72 -2.35 21.52
CA ASP A 59 -27.78 -3.39 21.03
C ASP A 59 -28.42 -4.73 20.63
N ALA A 60 -29.76 -4.80 20.52
CA ALA A 60 -30.49 -5.97 20.04
C ALA A 60 -31.01 -5.77 18.60
N PRO A 61 -30.94 -6.80 17.73
CA PRO A 61 -31.44 -6.71 16.36
C PRO A 61 -32.96 -6.56 16.30
N VAL A 62 -33.45 -5.76 15.34
CA VAL A 62 -34.89 -5.52 15.13
C VAL A 62 -35.35 -6.15 13.81
N SER A 63 -36.06 -7.29 13.92
CA SER A 63 -36.57 -8.07 12.79
C SER A 63 -37.90 -7.52 12.23
N GLY A 64 -38.15 -7.75 10.94
CA GLY A 64 -39.43 -7.44 10.28
C GLY A 64 -39.69 -5.95 10.01
N VAL A 65 -38.67 -5.11 10.13
CA VAL A 65 -38.76 -3.65 9.91
C VAL A 65 -38.40 -3.34 8.46
N VAL A 66 -39.14 -2.42 7.83
CA VAL A 66 -38.82 -1.95 6.47
C VAL A 66 -37.82 -0.81 6.59
N VAL A 67 -36.63 -1.00 6.02
CA VAL A 67 -35.61 0.03 5.88
C VAL A 67 -35.76 0.65 4.50
N GLU A 68 -35.89 1.97 4.45
CA GLU A 68 -35.99 2.73 3.20
C GLU A 68 -34.88 3.77 3.09
N LEU A 69 -34.30 3.94 1.90
CA LEU A 69 -33.28 4.94 1.59
C LEU A 69 -33.72 5.93 0.53
N SER A 70 -33.19 7.15 0.64
CA SER A 70 -33.40 8.25 -0.30
C SER A 70 -32.10 9.05 -0.48
N ARG A 71 -31.86 9.56 -1.70
CA ARG A 71 -30.74 10.48 -1.94
C ARG A 71 -31.04 11.84 -1.31
N SER A 72 -30.09 12.38 -0.56
CA SER A 72 -30.20 13.71 0.05
C SER A 72 -29.80 14.79 -0.96
N VAL A 73 -30.79 15.53 -1.47
CA VAL A 73 -30.58 16.66 -2.38
C VAL A 73 -31.10 17.94 -1.72
N ALA A 74 -30.22 18.93 -1.58
CA ALA A 74 -30.57 20.20 -0.94
C ALA A 74 -31.81 20.85 -1.60
N GLY A 75 -32.81 21.18 -0.78
CA GLY A 75 -34.04 21.82 -1.23
C GLY A 75 -35.06 20.90 -1.92
N ARG A 76 -34.81 19.58 -1.97
CA ARG A 76 -35.78 18.59 -2.45
C ARG A 76 -36.37 17.77 -1.30
N VAL A 77 -37.61 17.34 -1.48
CA VAL A 77 -38.28 16.40 -0.57
C VAL A 77 -37.68 15.01 -0.75
N ALA A 78 -37.57 14.25 0.34
CA ALA A 78 -37.09 12.86 0.32
C ALA A 78 -38.01 11.98 -0.54
N GLU A 79 -37.42 11.32 -1.54
CA GLU A 79 -38.07 10.28 -2.34
C GLU A 79 -37.41 8.94 -1.97
N TYR A 80 -38.11 8.12 -1.18
CA TYR A 80 -37.61 6.84 -0.68
C TYR A 80 -37.77 5.76 -1.75
N GLU A 81 -36.83 5.73 -2.69
CA GLU A 81 -36.88 4.89 -3.89
C GLU A 81 -36.40 3.44 -3.67
N TRP A 82 -35.64 3.20 -2.60
CA TRP A 82 -35.03 1.89 -2.31
C TRP A 82 -35.44 1.38 -0.94
N SER A 83 -35.79 0.10 -0.82
CA SER A 83 -36.18 -0.49 0.45
C SER A 83 -35.92 -2.00 0.52
N ALA A 84 -35.77 -2.51 1.74
CA ALA A 84 -35.81 -3.95 2.04
C ALA A 84 -36.29 -4.18 3.48
N THR A 85 -36.72 -5.39 3.79
CA THR A 85 -37.16 -5.79 5.14
C THR A 85 -36.05 -6.51 5.88
N THR A 86 -35.89 -6.23 7.18
CA THR A 86 -34.89 -6.88 8.02
C THR A 86 -35.22 -8.35 8.30
N ASN A 87 -34.19 -9.20 8.32
CA ASN A 87 -34.26 -10.60 8.76
C ASN A 87 -34.24 -10.72 10.29
N ASP A 88 -34.17 -11.95 10.82
CA ASP A 88 -34.13 -12.23 12.26
C ASP A 88 -32.88 -11.68 12.98
N GLU A 89 -31.82 -11.37 12.23
CA GLU A 89 -30.61 -10.70 12.71
C GLU A 89 -30.68 -9.18 12.57
N GLY A 90 -31.84 -8.62 12.19
CA GLY A 90 -32.04 -7.19 11.99
C GLY A 90 -31.39 -6.65 10.71
N GLN A 91 -31.00 -7.52 9.77
CA GLN A 91 -30.24 -7.14 8.58
C GLN A 91 -31.14 -7.04 7.33
N ALA A 92 -30.93 -6.01 6.52
CA ALA A 92 -31.59 -5.80 5.24
C ALA A 92 -30.55 -5.48 4.15
N ARG A 93 -30.60 -6.21 3.02
CA ARG A 93 -29.76 -5.95 1.84
C ARG A 93 -30.52 -5.14 0.80
N ILE A 94 -30.00 -3.97 0.43
CA ILE A 94 -30.66 -3.01 -0.46
C ILE A 94 -29.72 -2.70 -1.62
N GLU A 95 -30.16 -2.98 -2.85
CA GLU A 95 -29.43 -2.60 -4.06
C GLU A 95 -29.87 -1.21 -4.51
N ILE A 96 -28.91 -0.31 -4.67
CA ILE A 96 -29.17 1.09 -5.03
C ILE A 96 -28.52 1.35 -6.39
N THR A 97 -29.32 1.83 -7.33
CA THR A 97 -28.84 2.30 -8.65
C THR A 97 -28.87 3.82 -8.65
N SER A 98 -27.79 4.43 -8.18
CA SER A 98 -27.60 5.88 -8.09
C SER A 98 -26.11 6.21 -7.96
N ASP A 99 -25.76 7.49 -8.09
CA ASP A 99 -24.37 7.94 -7.96
C ASP A 99 -23.98 8.10 -6.48
N SER A 100 -22.68 8.21 -6.22
CA SER A 100 -22.14 8.59 -4.92
C SER A 100 -22.76 9.89 -4.38
N GLY A 101 -22.85 10.01 -3.06
CA GLY A 101 -23.32 11.22 -2.40
C GLY A 101 -23.90 10.95 -1.02
N TYR A 102 -24.66 11.93 -0.52
CA TYR A 102 -25.35 11.79 0.77
C TYR A 102 -26.72 11.17 0.60
N TYR A 103 -27.07 10.31 1.55
CA TYR A 103 -28.32 9.60 1.64
C TYR A 103 -28.94 9.81 3.02
N GLN A 104 -30.23 9.51 3.10
CA GLN A 104 -30.99 9.43 4.34
C GLN A 104 -31.73 8.10 4.36
N ALA A 105 -31.87 7.53 5.54
CA ALA A 105 -32.57 6.27 5.78
C ALA A 105 -33.69 6.48 6.79
N ARG A 106 -34.75 5.67 6.68
CA ARG A 106 -35.76 5.53 7.73
C ARG A 106 -36.15 4.08 7.93
N ALA A 107 -36.60 3.76 9.12
CA ALA A 107 -37.08 2.44 9.52
C ALA A 107 -38.57 2.52 9.86
N LEU A 108 -39.38 1.63 9.26
CA LEU A 108 -40.83 1.58 9.44
C LEU A 108 -41.25 0.23 10.04
N GLN A 109 -42.04 0.27 11.11
CA GLN A 109 -42.71 -0.89 11.69
C GLN A 109 -44.21 -0.67 11.64
N ASP A 110 -44.95 -1.62 11.04
CA ASP A 110 -46.40 -1.50 10.83
C ASP A 110 -46.83 -0.16 10.18
N GLY A 111 -45.97 0.38 9.29
CA GLY A 111 -46.19 1.65 8.61
C GLY A 111 -45.90 2.91 9.44
N SER A 112 -45.45 2.76 10.69
CA SER A 112 -45.03 3.87 11.56
C SER A 112 -43.51 4.00 11.57
N GLU A 113 -43.00 5.22 11.49
CA GLU A 113 -41.55 5.49 11.57
C GLU A 113 -41.04 5.28 12.99
N ILE A 114 -40.06 4.38 13.13
CA ILE A 114 -39.41 4.06 14.40
C ILE A 114 -37.96 4.57 14.47
N GLY A 115 -37.38 4.98 13.33
CA GLY A 115 -36.03 5.52 13.26
C GLY A 115 -35.79 6.32 11.98
N HIS A 116 -34.92 7.33 12.07
CA HIS A 116 -34.56 8.22 10.98
C HIS A 116 -33.10 8.64 11.08
N TRP A 117 -32.39 8.60 9.95
CA TRP A 117 -30.97 8.92 9.86
C TRP A 117 -30.70 9.74 8.61
N SER A 118 -29.94 10.83 8.76
CA SER A 118 -29.58 11.73 7.66
C SER A 118 -28.07 11.79 7.44
N SER A 119 -27.66 12.35 6.31
CA SER A 119 -26.24 12.63 6.00
C SER A 119 -25.35 11.39 5.98
N ILE A 120 -25.87 10.28 5.44
CA ILE A 120 -25.16 9.01 5.29
C ILE A 120 -24.35 9.06 3.98
N PRO A 121 -23.01 9.11 4.01
CA PRO A 121 -22.21 9.14 2.78
C PRO A 121 -22.16 7.73 2.19
N LEU A 122 -22.68 7.54 0.97
CA LEU A 122 -22.62 6.26 0.26
C LEU A 122 -21.95 6.47 -1.08
N ASN A 123 -21.01 5.58 -1.41
CA ASN A 123 -20.25 5.62 -2.65
C ASN A 123 -20.75 4.55 -3.61
N ALA A 124 -21.02 4.94 -4.85
CA ALA A 124 -21.23 4.00 -5.94
C ALA A 124 -19.98 3.15 -6.14
N GLY A 125 -20.16 1.89 -6.51
CA GLY A 125 -19.08 0.92 -6.65
C GLY A 125 -18.83 0.07 -5.40
N TYR A 126 -19.59 0.24 -4.32
CA TYR A 126 -19.32 -0.42 -3.03
C TYR A 126 -20.51 -1.21 -2.46
N GLU A 127 -20.22 -2.27 -1.71
CA GLU A 127 -21.09 -2.86 -0.71
C GLU A 127 -20.76 -2.24 0.66
N VAL A 128 -21.73 -1.55 1.25
CA VAL A 128 -21.57 -0.78 2.48
C VAL A 128 -22.33 -1.47 3.61
N ARG A 129 -21.64 -1.84 4.69
CA ARG A 129 -22.29 -2.25 5.93
C ARG A 129 -22.64 -1.02 6.76
N LEU A 130 -23.92 -0.89 7.09
CA LEU A 130 -24.50 0.30 7.68
C LEU A 130 -25.29 -0.07 8.94
N ASP A 131 -24.79 0.30 10.10
CA ASP A 131 -25.52 0.17 11.34
C ASP A 131 -26.47 1.36 11.52
N LEU A 132 -27.74 1.05 11.80
CA LEU A 132 -28.85 1.97 12.01
C LEU A 132 -29.43 1.79 13.42
N PRO A 133 -28.71 2.22 14.48
CA PRO A 133 -29.21 2.17 15.84
C PRO A 133 -30.35 3.20 16.04
N ILE A 134 -31.50 2.73 16.54
CA ILE A 134 -32.68 3.57 16.79
C ILE A 134 -32.36 4.60 17.87
N GLY A 135 -32.53 5.88 17.55
CA GLY A 135 -32.24 7.00 18.46
C GLY A 135 -30.79 7.50 18.44
N GLU A 136 -29.91 6.86 17.67
CA GLU A 136 -28.51 7.24 17.51
C GLU A 136 -28.16 7.59 16.05
N ARG A 137 -26.93 8.02 15.79
CA ARG A 137 -26.44 8.29 14.43
C ARG A 137 -26.14 6.99 13.68
N ALA A 138 -26.39 6.98 12.38
CA ALA A 138 -25.96 5.88 11.51
C ALA A 138 -24.43 5.75 11.50
N ARG A 139 -23.94 4.52 11.43
CA ARG A 139 -22.51 4.21 11.41
C ARG A 139 -22.20 3.29 10.24
N ILE A 140 -21.28 3.69 9.38
CA ILE A 140 -20.72 2.78 8.37
C ILE A 140 -19.67 1.93 9.08
N THR A 141 -19.89 0.62 9.10
CA THR A 141 -19.00 -0.34 9.78
C THR A 141 -18.01 -0.98 8.82
N SER A 142 -18.37 -1.11 7.55
CA SER A 142 -17.43 -1.41 6.45
C SER A 142 -17.93 -0.84 5.13
N SER A 143 -17.02 -0.64 4.20
CA SER A 143 -17.29 -0.30 2.81
C SER A 143 -16.31 -1.08 1.97
N GLU A 144 -16.81 -2.07 1.24
CA GLU A 144 -16.00 -2.93 0.37
C GLU A 144 -16.41 -2.66 -1.07
N PRO A 145 -15.51 -2.63 -2.06
CA PRO A 145 -15.92 -2.57 -3.46
C PRO A 145 -16.92 -3.68 -3.78
N LEU A 146 -18.00 -3.33 -4.49
CA LEU A 146 -18.97 -4.30 -5.00
C LEU A 146 -18.25 -5.34 -5.84
N GLU A 147 -18.77 -6.57 -5.85
CA GLU A 147 -18.22 -7.66 -6.67
C GLU A 147 -18.02 -7.19 -8.11
N THR A 148 -16.76 -6.93 -8.42
CA THR A 148 -16.30 -6.47 -9.71
C THR A 148 -15.53 -7.63 -10.31
N THR A 149 -15.85 -7.94 -11.57
CA THR A 149 -15.00 -8.80 -12.38
C THR A 149 -13.80 -7.98 -12.85
N PRO A 150 -12.64 -8.59 -13.09
CA PRO A 150 -11.49 -7.87 -13.63
C PRO A 150 -11.84 -7.14 -14.93
N ALA A 151 -11.28 -5.93 -15.13
CA ALA A 151 -11.51 -5.16 -16.36
C ALA A 151 -10.83 -5.80 -17.57
N ASP A 152 -9.70 -6.47 -17.37
CA ASP A 152 -9.03 -7.28 -18.40
C ASP A 152 -9.75 -8.62 -18.57
N GLU A 153 -10.77 -8.66 -19.44
CA GLU A 153 -11.54 -9.87 -19.74
C GLU A 153 -10.65 -11.03 -20.24
N ALA A 154 -9.54 -10.73 -20.95
CA ALA A 154 -8.63 -11.74 -21.47
C ALA A 154 -7.78 -12.35 -20.36
N ALA A 155 -7.21 -11.53 -19.47
CA ALA A 155 -6.49 -12.01 -18.30
C ALA A 155 -7.42 -12.78 -17.35
N ALA A 156 -8.65 -12.28 -17.13
CA ALA A 156 -9.67 -12.97 -16.33
C ALA A 156 -10.00 -14.36 -16.90
N ALA A 157 -10.18 -14.46 -18.22
CA ALA A 157 -10.44 -15.74 -18.88
C ALA A 157 -9.25 -16.70 -18.76
N ARG A 158 -8.00 -16.22 -18.90
CA ARG A 158 -6.80 -17.07 -18.68
C ARG A 158 -6.71 -17.56 -17.24
N THR A 159 -6.90 -16.67 -16.27
CA THR A 159 -6.91 -17.01 -14.84
C THR A 159 -7.93 -18.09 -14.52
N ARG A 160 -9.17 -17.94 -15.01
CA ARG A 160 -10.20 -18.97 -14.83
C ARG A 160 -9.84 -20.29 -15.50
N ALA A 161 -9.41 -20.26 -16.77
CA ALA A 161 -9.04 -21.47 -17.49
C ALA A 161 -7.91 -22.25 -16.80
N PHE A 162 -6.95 -21.54 -16.21
CA PHE A 162 -5.87 -22.16 -15.42
C PHE A 162 -6.39 -22.88 -14.17
N LEU A 163 -7.34 -22.28 -13.43
CA LEU A 163 -7.96 -22.93 -12.27
C LEU A 163 -8.85 -24.11 -12.66
N GLU A 164 -9.63 -23.99 -13.73
CA GLU A 164 -10.46 -25.08 -14.23
C GLU A 164 -9.61 -26.26 -14.71
N ALA A 165 -8.45 -26.00 -15.33
CA ALA A 165 -7.49 -27.05 -15.67
C ALA A 165 -6.91 -27.75 -14.43
N ALA A 166 -6.63 -26.99 -13.36
CA ALA A 166 -6.19 -27.56 -12.09
C ALA A 166 -7.25 -28.45 -11.43
N ILE A 167 -8.51 -28.01 -11.43
CA ILE A 167 -9.65 -28.78 -10.93
C ILE A 167 -9.90 -30.02 -11.80
N ALA A 168 -9.80 -29.91 -13.12
CA ALA A 168 -9.91 -31.06 -14.02
C ALA A 168 -8.78 -32.08 -13.78
N ARG A 169 -7.56 -31.62 -13.46
CA ARG A 169 -6.46 -32.49 -13.01
C ARG A 169 -6.80 -33.16 -11.69
N TYR A 170 -7.32 -32.43 -10.70
CA TYR A 170 -7.77 -32.96 -9.42
C TYR A 170 -8.75 -34.12 -9.61
N GLN A 171 -9.74 -33.93 -10.48
CA GLN A 171 -10.76 -34.95 -10.78
C GLN A 171 -10.19 -36.17 -11.49
N ARG A 172 -9.20 -35.98 -12.39
CA ARG A 172 -8.60 -37.06 -13.20
C ARG A 172 -7.56 -37.87 -12.43
N ASP A 173 -6.65 -37.18 -11.74
CA ASP A 173 -5.43 -37.76 -11.16
C ASP A 173 -5.52 -37.89 -9.63
N GLY A 174 -6.55 -37.29 -9.01
CA GLY A 174 -6.75 -37.28 -7.57
C GLY A 174 -5.98 -36.17 -6.84
N ARG A 175 -6.29 -36.01 -5.55
CA ARG A 175 -5.75 -34.96 -4.66
C ARG A 175 -4.22 -34.97 -4.60
N GLU A 176 -3.61 -36.09 -4.21
CA GLU A 176 -2.17 -36.16 -3.96
C GLU A 176 -1.35 -35.83 -5.22
N ALA A 177 -1.68 -36.43 -6.36
CA ALA A 177 -0.96 -36.19 -7.62
C ALA A 177 -1.13 -34.77 -8.15
N THR A 178 -2.25 -34.12 -7.85
CA THR A 178 -2.52 -32.73 -8.26
C THR A 178 -1.75 -31.76 -7.39
N LEU A 179 -1.81 -31.92 -6.07
CA LEU A 179 -1.06 -31.08 -5.14
C LEU A 179 0.45 -31.17 -5.39
N ALA A 180 0.98 -32.38 -5.63
CA ALA A 180 2.40 -32.58 -5.93
C ALA A 180 2.84 -31.88 -7.23
N TYR A 181 1.99 -31.86 -8.25
CA TYR A 181 2.29 -31.16 -9.51
C TYR A 181 2.29 -29.63 -9.30
N TYR A 182 1.28 -29.09 -8.62
CA TYR A 182 1.16 -27.65 -8.37
C TYR A 182 2.06 -27.11 -7.25
N ASP A 183 2.73 -27.99 -6.51
CA ASP A 183 3.87 -27.66 -5.62
C ASP A 183 5.22 -27.61 -6.38
N SER A 184 5.19 -27.67 -7.72
CA SER A 184 6.39 -27.67 -8.56
C SER A 184 6.45 -26.49 -9.53
N GLN A 185 7.68 -26.07 -9.87
CA GLN A 185 7.94 -25.01 -10.84
C GLN A 185 7.38 -25.33 -12.25
N GLU A 186 7.22 -26.62 -12.58
CA GLU A 186 6.63 -27.06 -13.86
C GLU A 186 5.16 -26.67 -14.03
N SER A 187 4.49 -26.27 -12.95
CA SER A 187 3.09 -25.85 -12.95
C SER A 187 2.87 -24.37 -13.20
N ILE A 188 3.94 -23.57 -13.26
CA ILE A 188 3.88 -22.12 -13.46
C ILE A 188 3.63 -21.81 -14.94
N GLU A 189 2.60 -21.01 -15.23
CA GLU A 189 2.26 -20.56 -16.58
C GLU A 189 2.31 -19.03 -16.68
N GLY A 190 3.43 -18.50 -17.16
CA GLY A 190 3.64 -17.04 -17.18
C GLY A 190 3.70 -16.49 -15.75
N ASP A 191 2.80 -15.56 -15.43
CA ASP A 191 2.64 -15.01 -14.07
C ASP A 191 1.62 -15.76 -13.21
N LEU A 192 0.94 -16.78 -13.77
CA LEU A 192 -0.05 -17.58 -13.07
C LEU A 192 0.60 -18.68 -12.24
N VAL A 193 0.25 -18.68 -10.96
CA VAL A 193 0.75 -19.59 -9.94
C VAL A 193 -0.45 -20.13 -9.18
N LEU A 194 -0.61 -21.45 -9.13
CA LEU A 194 -1.70 -22.03 -8.35
C LEU A 194 -1.36 -21.98 -6.87
N LEU A 195 -2.31 -21.50 -6.08
CA LEU A 195 -2.40 -21.69 -4.65
C LEU A 195 -3.60 -22.58 -4.36
N VAL A 196 -3.39 -23.68 -3.64
CA VAL A 196 -4.48 -24.54 -3.16
C VAL A 196 -4.49 -24.49 -1.65
N MET A 197 -5.65 -24.24 -1.05
CA MET A 197 -5.82 -24.14 0.41
C MET A 197 -6.94 -25.05 0.90
N ALA A 198 -6.88 -25.52 2.14
CA ALA A 198 -8.02 -26.14 2.80
C ALA A 198 -9.07 -25.08 3.13
N GLN A 199 -10.36 -25.33 2.85
CA GLN A 199 -11.42 -24.34 3.13
C GLN A 199 -11.57 -24.06 4.63
N GLY A 200 -11.36 -25.08 5.48
CA GLY A 200 -11.65 -25.00 6.91
C GLY A 200 -10.63 -24.19 7.70
N ASP A 201 -9.39 -24.67 7.77
CA ASP A 201 -8.32 -24.02 8.51
C ASP A 201 -7.42 -23.15 7.63
N HIS A 202 -7.70 -23.02 6.33
CA HIS A 202 -6.92 -22.21 5.39
C HIS A 202 -5.45 -22.62 5.25
N THR A 203 -5.14 -23.88 5.56
CA THR A 203 -3.80 -24.44 5.32
C THR A 203 -3.48 -24.50 3.83
N ILE A 204 -2.31 -24.00 3.42
CA ILE A 204 -1.78 -24.13 2.06
C ILE A 204 -1.42 -25.59 1.81
N LEU A 205 -1.92 -26.14 0.70
CA LEU A 205 -1.71 -27.52 0.27
C LEU A 205 -0.85 -27.64 -0.99
N ALA A 206 -0.76 -26.58 -1.79
CA ALA A 206 0.14 -26.47 -2.94
C ALA A 206 0.41 -24.98 -3.24
N LEU A 207 1.68 -24.62 -3.48
CA LEU A 207 2.10 -23.31 -3.96
C LEU A 207 3.49 -23.41 -4.62
N ALA A 208 3.59 -23.13 -5.91
CA ALA A 208 4.84 -23.30 -6.66
C ALA A 208 5.92 -22.22 -6.37
N THR A 209 5.65 -21.20 -5.54
CA THR A 209 6.46 -19.97 -5.46
C THR A 209 6.88 -19.55 -4.03
N TRP A 210 7.49 -18.36 -3.91
CA TRP A 210 8.19 -17.87 -2.72
C TRP A 210 7.28 -17.72 -1.48
N SER A 211 7.70 -18.39 -0.40
CA SER A 211 7.39 -18.16 1.02
C SER A 211 5.98 -18.51 1.56
N GLY A 212 5.96 -19.23 2.70
CA GLY A 212 4.76 -19.70 3.40
C GLY A 212 4.38 -21.15 3.09
N GLY A 213 5.36 -22.04 2.85
CA GLY A 213 5.16 -23.29 2.11
C GLY A 213 4.01 -24.19 2.56
N VAL A 214 3.62 -25.11 1.67
CA VAL A 214 2.66 -26.19 1.91
C VAL A 214 2.72 -26.70 3.36
N GLY A 215 1.61 -26.59 4.08
CA GLY A 215 1.49 -26.84 5.51
C GLY A 215 1.32 -25.57 6.36
N SER A 216 1.65 -24.40 5.80
CA SER A 216 1.41 -23.11 6.47
C SER A 216 -0.05 -22.71 6.39
N ASN A 217 -0.54 -22.09 7.45
CA ASN A 217 -1.81 -21.41 7.43
C ASN A 217 -1.58 -19.95 7.01
N TRP A 218 -1.69 -19.65 5.71
CA TRP A 218 -1.56 -18.26 5.24
C TRP A 218 -2.71 -17.36 5.69
N ALA A 219 -3.78 -17.95 6.23
CA ALA A 219 -4.66 -17.20 7.10
C ALA A 219 -4.03 -17.15 8.50
N THR A 220 -3.08 -16.24 8.72
CA THR A 220 -2.91 -15.75 10.08
C THR A 220 -4.18 -15.03 10.49
N HIS A 221 -5.09 -15.79 11.10
CA HIS A 221 -6.36 -15.33 11.65
C HIS A 221 -7.41 -14.93 10.59
N PRO A 222 -8.71 -15.28 10.75
CA PRO A 222 -9.84 -14.75 9.95
C PRO A 222 -10.04 -13.21 10.06
N ARG A 223 -9.07 -12.51 10.66
CA ARG A 223 -9.01 -11.04 10.75
C ARG A 223 -8.07 -10.43 9.71
N THR A 224 -7.30 -11.22 8.94
CA THR A 224 -6.55 -10.71 7.77
C THR A 224 -7.44 -10.63 6.54
N SER A 225 -7.18 -9.65 5.67
CA SER A 225 -7.94 -9.40 4.45
C SER A 225 -7.97 -10.63 3.52
N PHE A 226 -6.83 -11.25 3.25
CA PHE A 226 -6.76 -12.42 2.37
C PHE A 226 -7.55 -13.61 2.92
N GLY A 227 -7.43 -13.92 4.21
CA GLY A 227 -8.18 -15.02 4.85
C GLY A 227 -9.70 -14.80 4.78
N GLN A 228 -10.16 -13.56 4.94
CA GLN A 228 -11.58 -13.19 4.78
C GLN A 228 -12.06 -13.42 3.34
N HIS A 229 -11.23 -13.13 2.35
CA HIS A 229 -11.55 -13.41 0.95
C HIS A 229 -11.62 -14.92 0.65
N ILE A 230 -10.67 -15.71 1.14
CA ILE A 230 -10.66 -17.18 0.95
C ILE A 230 -11.90 -17.83 1.58
N ALA A 231 -12.35 -17.37 2.75
CA ALA A 231 -13.57 -17.87 3.40
C ALA A 231 -14.85 -17.61 2.59
N ARG A 232 -14.83 -16.65 1.65
CA ARG A 232 -15.96 -16.31 0.76
C ARG A 232 -15.93 -17.08 -0.56
N ALA A 233 -14.94 -17.95 -0.79
CA ALA A 233 -14.84 -18.71 -2.02
C ALA A 233 -16.08 -19.58 -2.28
N THR A 234 -16.53 -19.60 -3.54
CA THR A 234 -17.71 -20.35 -3.99
C THR A 234 -17.34 -21.31 -5.12
N GLU A 235 -18.22 -22.26 -5.44
CA GLU A 235 -18.01 -23.18 -6.57
C GLU A 235 -18.01 -22.46 -7.93
N ASP A 236 -18.74 -21.36 -8.06
CA ASP A 236 -18.79 -20.52 -9.28
C ASP A 236 -17.56 -19.59 -9.41
N GLY A 237 -16.88 -19.37 -8.29
CA GLY A 237 -15.70 -18.54 -8.15
C GLY A 237 -15.99 -17.16 -7.55
N TYR A 238 -15.05 -16.66 -6.76
CA TYR A 238 -15.08 -15.37 -6.09
C TYR A 238 -13.86 -14.54 -6.49
N TRP A 239 -14.08 -13.36 -7.06
CA TRP A 239 -13.02 -12.43 -7.45
C TRP A 239 -12.72 -11.42 -6.35
N PHE A 240 -11.44 -11.14 -6.09
CA PHE A 240 -11.03 -10.13 -5.11
C PHE A 240 -9.65 -9.54 -5.44
N LYS A 241 -9.30 -8.42 -4.80
CA LYS A 241 -7.99 -7.76 -4.94
C LYS A 241 -7.15 -7.93 -3.68
N GLU A 242 -5.94 -8.45 -3.81
CA GLU A 242 -4.95 -8.49 -2.73
C GLU A 242 -3.54 -8.20 -3.26
N ASP A 243 -2.65 -7.74 -2.38
CA ASP A 243 -1.22 -7.67 -2.69
C ASP A 243 -0.69 -9.05 -3.11
N ARG A 244 0.02 -9.08 -4.24
CA ARG A 244 0.64 -10.27 -4.81
C ARG A 244 2.11 -10.03 -5.11
N TYR A 245 2.94 -11.02 -4.79
CA TYR A 245 4.31 -11.05 -5.26
C TYR A 245 4.35 -11.63 -6.67
N ASN A 246 4.60 -10.78 -7.67
CA ASN A 246 4.73 -11.24 -9.05
C ASN A 246 6.09 -11.91 -9.23
N ILE A 247 6.08 -13.23 -9.43
CA ILE A 247 7.31 -14.02 -9.59
C ILE A 247 8.10 -13.72 -10.86
N LEU A 248 7.47 -13.15 -11.88
CA LEU A 248 8.18 -12.79 -13.10
C LEU A 248 8.99 -11.53 -12.89
N THR A 249 8.39 -10.53 -12.24
CA THR A 249 8.98 -9.21 -12.01
C THR A 249 9.67 -9.09 -10.65
N GLY A 250 9.46 -10.02 -9.72
CA GLY A 250 9.95 -9.91 -8.34
C GLY A 250 9.43 -8.69 -7.58
N ARG A 251 8.24 -8.19 -7.93
CA ARG A 251 7.63 -6.98 -7.34
C ARG A 251 6.39 -7.35 -6.51
N LEU A 252 6.17 -6.63 -5.42
CA LEU A 252 4.88 -6.62 -4.74
C LEU A 252 3.96 -5.65 -5.50
N GLU A 253 2.84 -6.15 -5.98
CA GLU A 253 1.88 -5.38 -6.78
C GLU A 253 0.45 -5.86 -6.50
N LEU A 254 -0.56 -5.05 -6.83
CA LEU A 254 -1.95 -5.46 -6.60
C LEU A 254 -2.39 -6.51 -7.62
N GLY A 255 -3.05 -7.57 -7.14
CA GLY A 255 -3.49 -8.70 -7.94
C GLY A 255 -5.00 -8.90 -7.93
N TRP A 256 -5.58 -9.23 -9.09
CA TRP A 256 -6.91 -9.81 -9.19
C TRP A 256 -6.84 -11.31 -8.96
N TYR A 257 -7.32 -11.78 -7.81
CA TYR A 257 -7.44 -13.19 -7.46
C TYR A 257 -8.80 -13.74 -7.83
N LEU A 258 -8.83 -14.97 -8.34
CA LEU A 258 -10.05 -15.78 -8.44
C LEU A 258 -9.90 -16.98 -7.51
N ALA A 259 -10.82 -17.14 -6.56
CA ALA A 259 -10.89 -18.30 -5.69
C ALA A 259 -12.10 -19.19 -6.03
N ILE A 260 -11.87 -20.46 -6.33
CA ILE A 260 -12.90 -21.47 -6.63
C ILE A 260 -12.87 -22.55 -5.55
N LEU A 261 -14.02 -22.79 -4.92
CA LEU A 261 -14.21 -23.89 -3.98
C LEU A 261 -14.48 -25.20 -4.73
N HIS A 262 -13.72 -26.25 -4.41
CA HIS A 262 -13.95 -27.60 -4.93
C HIS A 262 -13.51 -28.64 -3.90
N ASP A 263 -14.42 -29.54 -3.52
CA ASP A 263 -14.15 -30.67 -2.60
C ASP A 263 -13.49 -30.26 -1.26
N GLY A 264 -13.97 -29.16 -0.68
CA GLY A 264 -13.42 -28.59 0.57
C GLY A 264 -12.03 -27.96 0.42
N LEU A 265 -11.54 -27.77 -0.81
CA LEU A 265 -10.32 -27.05 -1.13
C LEU A 265 -10.65 -25.77 -1.91
N VAL A 266 -9.89 -24.71 -1.67
CA VAL A 266 -9.96 -23.46 -2.44
C VAL A 266 -8.79 -23.43 -3.41
N PHE A 267 -9.09 -23.42 -4.70
CA PHE A 267 -8.14 -23.24 -5.79
C PHE A 267 -8.11 -21.75 -6.16
N THR A 268 -6.95 -21.11 -6.06
CA THR A 268 -6.84 -19.69 -6.35
C THR A 268 -5.56 -19.35 -7.10
N THR A 269 -5.64 -18.34 -7.95
CA THR A 269 -4.50 -17.74 -8.66
C THR A 269 -4.85 -16.29 -8.97
N ALA A 270 -3.87 -15.51 -9.43
CA ALA A 270 -4.06 -14.09 -9.71
C ALA A 270 -3.32 -13.62 -10.95
N HIS A 271 -3.80 -12.51 -11.51
CA HIS A 271 -3.10 -11.70 -12.50
C HIS A 271 -3.01 -10.24 -12.02
N VAL A 272 -2.21 -9.42 -12.71
CA VAL A 272 -1.99 -8.02 -12.33
C VAL A 272 -3.23 -7.15 -12.56
N VAL A 273 -3.51 -6.26 -11.61
CA VAL A 273 -4.51 -5.20 -11.78
C VAL A 273 -3.99 -4.17 -12.79
N LEU A 274 -4.83 -3.79 -13.75
CA LEU A 274 -4.43 -2.82 -14.78
C LEU A 274 -4.16 -1.42 -14.17
N PRO A 275 -3.25 -0.62 -14.75
CA PRO A 275 -3.00 0.75 -14.31
C PRO A 275 -4.26 1.62 -14.21
N ASP A 276 -5.20 1.50 -15.15
CA ASP A 276 -6.45 2.28 -15.13
C ASP A 276 -7.34 1.92 -13.93
N GLU A 277 -7.32 0.67 -13.49
CA GLU A 277 -8.00 0.25 -12.27
C GLU A 277 -7.28 0.76 -11.02
N LEU A 278 -5.94 0.72 -10.99
CA LEU A 278 -5.15 1.32 -9.90
C LEU A 278 -5.39 2.83 -9.79
N ALA A 279 -5.56 3.50 -10.93
CA ALA A 279 -5.91 4.91 -10.99
C ALA A 279 -7.28 5.17 -10.33
N THR A 280 -8.26 4.31 -10.61
CA THR A 280 -9.59 4.39 -10.00
C THR A 280 -9.51 4.19 -8.48
N ILE A 281 -8.77 3.18 -8.01
CA ILE A 281 -8.60 2.90 -6.57
C ILE A 281 -7.91 4.07 -5.85
N ALA A 282 -6.89 4.69 -6.47
CA ALA A 282 -6.23 5.86 -5.88
C ALA A 282 -7.17 7.07 -5.78
N GLN A 283 -8.04 7.30 -6.76
CA GLN A 283 -9.07 8.36 -6.68
C GLN A 283 -10.08 8.08 -5.57
N GLU A 284 -10.53 6.84 -5.45
CA GLU A 284 -11.44 6.39 -4.39
C GLU A 284 -10.83 6.60 -3.01
N TYR A 285 -9.58 6.18 -2.81
CA TYR A 285 -8.87 6.36 -1.54
C TYR A 285 -8.71 7.85 -1.17
N VAL A 286 -8.48 8.74 -2.15
CA VAL A 286 -8.48 10.20 -1.93
C VAL A 286 -9.88 10.71 -1.58
N GLN A 287 -10.92 10.21 -2.24
CA GLN A 287 -12.31 10.60 -1.96
C GLN A 287 -12.77 10.15 -0.57
N GLU A 288 -12.31 8.98 -0.11
CA GLU A 288 -12.53 8.51 1.26
C GLU A 288 -11.85 9.42 2.28
N ALA A 289 -10.63 9.90 1.99
CA ALA A 289 -9.95 10.87 2.84
C ALA A 289 -10.70 12.20 2.96
N ILE A 290 -11.25 12.71 1.84
CA ILE A 290 -12.10 13.92 1.85
C ILE A 290 -13.39 13.67 2.64
N SER A 291 -13.97 12.47 2.53
CA SER A 291 -15.17 12.08 3.28
C SER A 291 -14.88 11.99 4.78
N TYR A 292 -13.71 11.47 5.17
CA TYR A 292 -13.23 11.45 6.54
C TYR A 292 -13.03 12.89 7.06
N TYR A 293 -12.42 13.77 6.26
CA TYR A 293 -12.25 15.19 6.56
C TYR A 293 -13.57 15.90 6.84
N ASN A 294 -14.58 15.68 6.00
CA ASN A 294 -15.91 16.27 6.20
C ASN A 294 -16.61 15.79 7.47
N ARG A 295 -16.29 14.56 7.92
CA ARG A 295 -16.94 13.94 9.09
C ARG A 295 -16.24 14.28 10.40
N GLU A 296 -14.91 14.18 10.44
CA GLU A 296 -14.10 14.29 11.65
C GLU A 296 -13.37 15.63 11.78
N GLY A 297 -13.28 16.39 10.69
CA GLY A 297 -12.58 17.68 10.62
C GLY A 297 -11.07 17.57 10.38
N ARG A 298 -10.44 18.73 10.21
CA ARG A 298 -9.01 18.87 9.83
C ARG A 298 -8.06 18.15 10.77
N ASP A 299 -8.13 18.42 12.06
CA ASP A 299 -7.14 17.92 13.03
C ASP A 299 -7.14 16.40 13.14
N ALA A 300 -8.34 15.79 13.19
CA ALA A 300 -8.49 14.33 13.22
C ALA A 300 -7.96 13.69 11.93
N THR A 301 -8.23 14.31 10.77
CA THR A 301 -7.75 13.84 9.46
C THR A 301 -6.23 13.87 9.38
N VAL A 302 -5.62 14.99 9.77
CA VAL A 302 -4.17 15.16 9.79
C VAL A 302 -3.52 14.16 10.75
N ALA A 303 -4.13 13.91 11.92
CA ALA A 303 -3.63 12.92 12.86
C ALA A 303 -3.70 11.49 12.29
N TYR A 304 -4.82 11.11 11.69
CA TYR A 304 -5.01 9.77 11.10
C TYR A 304 -4.04 9.51 9.95
N TYR A 305 -3.96 10.42 8.98
CA TYR A 305 -3.06 10.29 7.82
C TYR A 305 -1.58 10.56 8.12
N ASN A 306 -1.23 10.82 9.38
CA ASN A 306 0.15 10.77 9.88
C ASN A 306 0.47 9.46 10.62
N SER A 307 -0.38 8.43 10.51
CA SER A 307 -0.22 7.15 11.19
C SER A 307 -0.17 5.98 10.20
N LEU A 308 0.53 4.90 10.56
CA LEU A 308 0.63 3.69 9.73
C LEU A 308 -0.73 3.04 9.40
N PRO A 309 -1.72 2.99 10.32
CA PRO A 309 -3.05 2.46 9.99
C PRO A 309 -3.78 3.15 8.84
N SER A 310 -3.35 4.36 8.44
CA SER A 310 -3.94 5.02 7.29
C SER A 310 -3.50 4.42 5.95
N ILE A 311 -2.39 3.70 5.90
CA ILE A 311 -1.84 3.12 4.66
C ILE A 311 -2.65 1.87 4.31
N ASP A 312 -3.13 1.80 3.07
CA ASP A 312 -3.78 0.62 2.51
C ASP A 312 -2.98 0.10 1.32
N LYS A 313 -2.34 -1.07 1.48
CA LYS A 313 -1.46 -1.66 0.46
C LYS A 313 -0.39 -0.65 0.01
N GLN A 314 -0.39 -0.27 -1.27
CA GLN A 314 0.52 0.74 -1.83
C GLN A 314 0.00 2.19 -1.71
N PHE A 315 -1.25 2.38 -1.29
CA PHE A 315 -1.92 3.68 -1.24
C PHE A 315 -1.68 4.35 0.11
N TYR A 316 -1.17 5.57 0.06
CA TYR A 316 -1.00 6.42 1.22
C TYR A 316 -1.29 7.87 0.84
N LEU A 317 -1.96 8.58 1.76
CA LEU A 317 -2.31 9.97 1.56
C LEU A 317 -1.16 10.89 1.99
N PHE A 318 -0.95 11.98 1.25
CA PHE A 318 -0.29 13.16 1.77
C PHE A 318 -1.19 14.39 1.62
N LEU A 319 -1.07 15.30 2.60
CA LEU A 319 -1.89 16.49 2.71
C LEU A 319 -1.01 17.73 2.66
N ILE A 320 -1.41 18.70 1.84
CA ILE A 320 -0.81 20.03 1.76
C ILE A 320 -1.84 21.07 2.21
N ASP A 321 -1.41 22.04 3.00
CA ASP A 321 -2.26 23.11 3.48
C ASP A 321 -2.43 24.27 2.48
N GLU A 322 -3.23 25.26 2.88
CA GLU A 322 -3.51 26.46 2.12
C GLU A 322 -2.28 27.36 1.86
N ASN A 323 -1.19 27.17 2.62
CA ASN A 323 0.08 27.85 2.45
C ASN A 323 1.07 27.01 1.65
N ASP A 324 0.59 25.95 1.01
CA ASP A 324 1.38 24.99 0.24
C ASP A 324 2.38 24.19 1.12
N LEU A 325 2.13 24.05 2.42
CA LEU A 325 2.98 23.27 3.33
C LEU A 325 2.45 21.84 3.55
N TYR A 326 3.33 20.84 3.59
CA TYR A 326 2.94 19.50 4.02
C TYR A 326 2.43 19.50 5.47
N ILE A 327 1.25 18.92 5.69
CA ILE A 327 0.68 18.72 7.02
C ILE A 327 0.50 17.24 7.37
N ALA A 328 0.44 16.35 6.38
CA ALA A 328 0.49 14.91 6.60
C ALA A 328 1.30 14.17 5.54
N HIS A 329 2.12 13.23 5.99
CA HIS A 329 2.76 12.23 5.14
C HIS A 329 3.19 11.03 6.01
N PRO A 330 2.51 9.86 5.93
CA PRO A 330 2.73 8.76 6.87
C PRO A 330 4.04 8.02 6.62
N ILE A 331 4.54 8.01 5.38
CA ILE A 331 5.80 7.34 5.02
C ILE A 331 7.05 8.21 5.28
N PHE A 332 6.98 9.51 4.96
CA PHE A 332 8.07 10.48 5.02
C PHE A 332 7.68 11.64 5.97
N PRO A 333 7.62 11.41 7.29
CA PRO A 333 7.13 12.41 8.25
C PRO A 333 8.01 13.65 8.34
N HIS A 334 9.26 13.59 7.88
CA HIS A 334 10.16 14.74 7.77
C HIS A 334 9.71 15.76 6.71
N LEU A 335 8.78 15.41 5.81
CA LEU A 335 8.22 16.34 4.83
C LEU A 335 7.33 17.41 5.50
N LYS A 336 6.76 17.13 6.68
CA LYS A 336 5.84 18.05 7.35
C LYS A 336 6.48 19.41 7.60
N GLY A 337 5.74 20.48 7.27
CA GLY A 337 6.18 21.87 7.39
C GLY A 337 7.01 22.38 6.22
N THR A 338 7.36 21.54 5.25
CA THR A 338 8.07 21.97 4.02
C THR A 338 7.07 22.46 2.96
N ASP A 339 7.46 23.46 2.16
CA ASP A 339 6.65 23.94 1.02
C ASP A 339 6.72 22.91 -0.12
N ILE A 340 5.55 22.46 -0.58
CA ILE A 340 5.42 21.51 -1.67
C ILE A 340 6.13 22.01 -2.93
N LYS A 341 6.16 23.32 -3.21
CA LYS A 341 6.77 23.88 -4.43
C LYS A 341 8.28 23.72 -4.49
N ASP A 342 8.91 23.48 -3.34
CA ASP A 342 10.33 23.20 -3.23
C ASP A 342 10.64 21.71 -3.50
N VAL A 343 9.63 20.84 -3.60
CA VAL A 343 9.81 19.44 -3.97
C VAL A 343 10.17 19.30 -5.45
N VAL A 344 11.29 18.61 -5.71
CA VAL A 344 11.82 18.30 -7.04
C VAL A 344 12.06 16.79 -7.10
N GLY A 345 11.64 16.12 -8.16
CA GLY A 345 11.95 14.71 -8.34
C GLY A 345 13.45 14.48 -8.48
N SER A 346 13.93 13.28 -8.19
CA SER A 346 15.33 12.86 -8.35
C SER A 346 15.92 13.15 -9.74
N ASN A 347 15.07 13.12 -10.77
CA ASN A 347 15.40 13.44 -12.16
C ASN A 347 15.41 14.96 -12.47
N GLY A 348 15.23 15.82 -11.46
CA GLY A 348 15.16 17.28 -11.60
C GLY A 348 13.79 17.82 -12.03
N TYR A 349 12.75 16.97 -12.11
CA TYR A 349 11.38 17.38 -12.42
C TYR A 349 10.81 18.27 -11.30
N GLU A 350 10.20 19.41 -11.62
CA GLU A 350 9.57 20.32 -10.63
C GLU A 350 8.24 19.77 -10.09
N LEU A 351 8.27 18.52 -9.59
CA LEU A 351 7.16 17.73 -9.07
C LEU A 351 6.22 18.54 -8.18
N GLY A 352 6.80 19.23 -7.21
CA GLY A 352 6.11 20.04 -6.24
C GLY A 352 5.22 21.12 -6.84
N LYS A 353 5.74 21.83 -7.85
CA LYS A 353 5.00 22.86 -8.57
C LYS A 353 3.86 22.28 -9.40
N GLU A 354 4.03 21.07 -9.93
CA GLU A 354 2.97 20.36 -10.66
C GLU A 354 1.86 19.85 -9.73
N ILE A 355 2.20 19.42 -8.52
CA ILE A 355 1.23 19.08 -7.47
C ILE A 355 0.48 20.33 -6.99
N ALA A 356 1.18 21.45 -6.76
CA ALA A 356 0.58 22.71 -6.27
C ALA A 356 -0.50 23.28 -7.22
N LYS A 357 -0.47 22.91 -8.50
CA LYS A 357 -1.49 23.27 -9.51
C LYS A 357 -2.84 22.57 -9.31
N ALA A 358 -2.99 21.71 -8.30
CA ALA A 358 -4.23 20.98 -8.05
C ALA A 358 -5.46 21.90 -8.02
N THR A 359 -6.50 21.51 -8.74
CA THR A 359 -7.80 22.20 -8.79
C THR A 359 -8.87 21.36 -8.09
N GLU A 360 -10.08 21.90 -7.98
CA GLU A 360 -11.23 21.17 -7.41
C GLU A 360 -11.67 19.99 -8.29
N GLU A 361 -11.34 20.01 -9.58
CA GLU A 361 -11.55 18.87 -10.49
C GLU A 361 -10.47 17.79 -10.33
N GLY A 362 -9.32 18.15 -9.79
CA GLY A 362 -8.14 17.30 -9.66
C GLY A 362 -7.45 16.96 -10.99
N HIS A 363 -6.22 16.47 -10.89
CA HIS A 363 -5.44 15.97 -12.04
C HIS A 363 -4.42 14.91 -11.62
N TRP A 364 -3.87 14.21 -12.61
CA TRP A 364 -2.81 13.22 -12.39
C TRP A 364 -1.42 13.86 -12.54
N VAL A 365 -0.51 13.52 -11.64
CA VAL A 365 0.91 13.89 -11.70
C VAL A 365 1.76 12.62 -11.68
N GLN A 366 2.67 12.48 -12.65
CA GLN A 366 3.57 11.32 -12.77
C GLN A 366 5.00 11.72 -12.42
N TYR A 367 5.67 10.92 -11.60
CA TYR A 367 7.02 11.21 -11.11
C TYR A 367 7.73 9.96 -10.61
N LEU A 368 9.04 10.02 -10.44
CA LEU A 368 9.78 9.00 -9.69
C LEU A 368 9.66 9.31 -8.20
N TRP A 369 9.36 8.29 -7.40
CA TRP A 369 9.28 8.42 -5.96
C TRP A 369 9.76 7.14 -5.26
N PRO A 370 10.35 7.23 -4.06
CA PRO A 370 10.69 6.03 -3.30
C PRO A 370 9.43 5.23 -2.96
N ASN A 371 9.41 3.96 -3.33
CA ASN A 371 8.38 3.00 -2.96
C ASN A 371 8.63 2.53 -1.51
N PRO A 372 7.66 2.69 -0.58
CA PRO A 372 7.84 2.30 0.83
C PRO A 372 8.04 0.80 1.05
N VAL A 373 7.62 -0.03 0.09
CA VAL A 373 7.74 -1.50 0.16
C VAL A 373 9.11 -1.95 -0.36
N THR A 374 9.50 -1.47 -1.55
CA THR A 374 10.74 -1.93 -2.20
C THR A 374 11.95 -1.08 -1.82
N TYR A 375 11.73 0.09 -1.21
CA TYR A 375 12.71 1.14 -0.95
C TYR A 375 13.41 1.67 -2.20
N ARG A 376 12.91 1.36 -3.40
CA ARG A 376 13.50 1.81 -4.67
C ARG A 376 12.74 3.01 -5.20
N GLU A 377 13.42 3.85 -5.97
CA GLU A 377 12.70 4.81 -6.80
C GLU A 377 11.97 4.10 -7.94
N GLU A 378 10.67 4.33 -8.00
CA GLU A 378 9.78 3.72 -8.98
C GLU A 378 8.83 4.79 -9.55
N PRO A 379 8.36 4.65 -10.81
CA PRO A 379 7.31 5.51 -11.34
C PRO A 379 6.07 5.46 -10.47
N LYS A 380 5.58 6.63 -10.09
CA LYS A 380 4.35 6.83 -9.35
C LYS A 380 3.44 7.78 -10.12
N ALA A 381 2.17 7.41 -10.23
CA ALA A 381 1.11 8.29 -10.68
C ALA A 381 0.24 8.66 -9.48
N ALA A 382 0.16 9.94 -9.14
CA ALA A 382 -0.67 10.43 -8.05
C ALA A 382 -1.84 11.27 -8.56
N TRP A 383 -3.03 10.98 -8.04
CA TRP A 383 -4.18 11.84 -8.18
C TRP A 383 -4.07 12.96 -7.14
N VAL A 384 -4.12 14.20 -7.59
CA VAL A 384 -4.05 15.37 -6.72
C VAL A 384 -5.30 16.21 -6.91
N ILE A 385 -5.98 16.55 -5.82
CA ILE A 385 -7.22 17.34 -5.84
C ILE A 385 -7.19 18.38 -4.73
N ARG A 386 -7.68 19.58 -5.04
CA ARG A 386 -7.85 20.64 -4.05
C ARG A 386 -9.26 20.60 -3.48
N TYR A 387 -9.38 20.56 -2.16
CA TYR A 387 -10.67 20.56 -1.47
C TYR A 387 -10.55 21.37 -0.17
N ASP A 388 -11.45 22.34 0.02
CA ASP A 388 -11.44 23.25 1.19
C ASP A 388 -10.09 23.96 1.41
N GLY A 389 -9.46 24.38 0.30
CA GLY A 389 -8.14 25.02 0.31
C GLY A 389 -6.95 24.07 0.47
N LEU A 390 -7.16 22.84 0.94
CA LEU A 390 -6.13 21.81 1.11
C LEU A 390 -5.93 21.00 -0.18
N ILE A 391 -4.75 20.41 -0.37
CA ILE A 391 -4.51 19.40 -1.43
C ILE A 391 -4.52 18.03 -0.79
N PHE A 392 -5.36 17.14 -1.31
CA PHE A 392 -5.40 15.71 -0.99
C PHE A 392 -4.75 14.95 -2.13
N ALA A 393 -3.81 14.06 -1.81
CA ALA A 393 -3.11 13.31 -2.83
C ALA A 393 -2.73 11.90 -2.40
N SER A 394 -2.96 10.94 -3.27
CA SER A 394 -2.50 9.54 -3.17
C SER A 394 -2.25 9.02 -4.59
N GLY A 395 -1.59 7.87 -4.70
CA GLY A 395 -1.24 7.32 -6.00
C GLY A 395 -0.82 5.87 -5.94
N TYR A 396 -0.53 5.32 -7.10
CA TYR A 396 -0.02 3.96 -7.28
C TYR A 396 1.34 3.99 -7.96
N TYR A 397 2.15 2.99 -7.67
CA TYR A 397 3.39 2.75 -8.39
C TYR A 397 3.06 1.99 -9.66
N ASN A 398 3.52 2.48 -10.81
CA ASN A 398 3.37 1.80 -12.08
C ASN A 398 4.67 1.06 -12.39
N PRO A 399 4.68 -0.28 -12.27
CA PRO A 399 5.86 -1.07 -12.57
C PRO A 399 6.05 -1.16 -14.08
N ASP A 400 6.52 -0.10 -14.75
CA ASP A 400 7.08 -0.28 -16.08
C ASP A 400 8.44 -1.01 -15.97
N ASP A 401 8.67 -1.97 -16.87
CA ASP A 401 9.93 -2.72 -17.01
C ASP A 401 11.04 -1.89 -17.69
N GLN A 402 10.71 -0.65 -18.07
CA GLN A 402 11.54 0.21 -18.93
C GLN A 402 12.19 1.39 -18.20
N THR A 403 11.94 1.60 -16.91
CA THR A 403 12.70 2.62 -16.18
C THR A 403 14.15 2.19 -16.03
N GLU A 404 15.02 2.86 -16.78
CA GLU A 404 16.45 2.82 -16.60
C GLU A 404 16.75 3.07 -15.12
N ARG A 405 17.47 2.14 -14.48
CA ARG A 405 17.83 2.29 -13.07
C ARG A 405 18.60 3.59 -12.91
N PRO A 406 18.39 4.32 -11.80
CA PRO A 406 19.12 5.55 -11.57
C PRO A 406 20.64 5.28 -11.61
N ALA A 407 21.43 6.26 -12.05
CA ALA A 407 22.84 6.03 -12.39
C ALA A 407 23.68 5.44 -11.23
N TRP A 408 23.31 5.72 -9.98
CA TRP A 408 23.92 5.10 -8.78
C TRP A 408 23.78 3.59 -8.72
N TYR A 409 22.81 3.01 -9.43
CA TYR A 409 22.63 1.58 -9.45
C TYR A 409 23.78 0.88 -10.20
N TYR A 410 24.31 1.52 -11.25
CA TYR A 410 25.38 0.97 -12.09
C TYR A 410 26.78 1.46 -11.70
N GLN A 411 26.84 2.48 -10.85
CA GLN A 411 28.08 3.06 -10.34
C GLN A 411 28.29 2.55 -8.91
N GLY A 412 29.54 2.37 -8.48
CA GLY A 412 29.81 2.11 -7.06
C GLY A 412 29.26 3.27 -6.22
N PRO A 413 28.79 3.03 -4.98
CA PRO A 413 28.21 4.08 -4.15
C PRO A 413 29.20 5.23 -3.86
N GLU A 414 30.50 4.95 -3.86
CA GLU A 414 31.55 5.98 -3.77
C GLU A 414 31.55 6.93 -4.97
N ASP A 415 31.59 6.37 -6.19
CA ASP A 415 31.57 7.14 -7.45
C ASP A 415 30.33 8.02 -7.54
N TYR A 416 29.17 7.46 -7.15
CA TYR A 416 27.93 8.22 -7.17
C TYR A 416 27.92 9.35 -6.14
N THR A 417 28.47 9.12 -4.94
CA THR A 417 28.58 10.17 -3.91
C THR A 417 29.36 11.36 -4.45
N VAL A 418 30.50 11.10 -5.11
CA VAL A 418 31.31 12.16 -5.74
C VAL A 418 30.52 12.86 -6.84
N ALA A 419 29.80 12.12 -7.69
CA ALA A 419 28.96 12.68 -8.74
C ALA A 419 27.84 13.58 -8.17
N TYR A 420 27.19 13.17 -7.09
CA TYR A 420 26.15 13.92 -6.41
C TYR A 420 26.67 15.22 -5.77
N VAL A 421 27.83 15.17 -5.11
CA VAL A 421 28.51 16.37 -4.57
C VAL A 421 28.90 17.32 -5.70
N ASN A 422 29.44 16.81 -6.82
CA ASN A 422 29.78 17.63 -7.97
C ASN A 422 28.54 18.25 -8.65
N LYS A 423 27.39 17.55 -8.65
CA LYS A 423 26.10 18.11 -9.08
C LYS A 423 25.71 19.31 -8.22
N ALA A 424 25.96 19.27 -6.91
CA ALA A 424 25.72 20.38 -6.00
C ALA A 424 26.62 21.59 -6.27
N ILE A 425 27.92 21.34 -6.47
CA ILE A 425 28.90 22.38 -6.83
C ILE A 425 28.53 23.02 -8.18
N ALA A 426 28.14 22.22 -9.17
CA ALA A 426 27.70 22.74 -10.47
C ALA A 426 26.44 23.62 -10.34
N ARG A 427 25.50 23.25 -9.46
CA ARG A 427 24.33 24.10 -9.16
C ARG A 427 24.75 25.40 -8.47
N TYR A 428 25.66 25.33 -7.50
CA TYR A 428 26.23 26.51 -6.84
C TYR A 428 26.88 27.47 -7.86
N GLN A 429 27.69 26.96 -8.77
CA GLN A 429 28.34 27.74 -9.82
C GLN A 429 27.33 28.38 -10.78
N ARG A 430 26.28 27.64 -11.15
CA ARG A 430 25.28 28.07 -12.14
C ARG A 430 24.28 29.08 -11.57
N ASP A 431 23.78 28.83 -10.36
CA ASP A 431 22.63 29.52 -9.80
C ASP A 431 22.95 30.36 -8.55
N GLY A 432 24.16 30.22 -7.99
CA GLY A 432 24.62 30.94 -6.80
C GLY A 432 24.24 30.28 -5.47
N ARG A 433 24.79 30.85 -4.39
CA ARG A 433 24.69 30.34 -3.00
C ARG A 433 23.26 30.12 -2.53
N GLU A 434 22.42 31.16 -2.59
CA GLU A 434 21.05 31.11 -2.06
C GLU A 434 20.18 30.07 -2.78
N SER A 435 20.34 29.94 -4.11
CA SER A 435 19.62 28.94 -4.89
C SER A 435 20.04 27.52 -4.53
N MET A 436 21.33 27.29 -4.31
CA MET A 436 21.86 26.02 -3.83
C MET A 436 21.32 25.69 -2.42
N ILE A 437 21.39 26.65 -1.49
CA ILE A 437 20.88 26.50 -0.12
C ILE A 437 19.40 26.13 -0.13
N THR A 438 18.59 26.86 -0.89
CA THR A 438 17.13 26.62 -0.99
C THR A 438 16.85 25.22 -1.53
N PHE A 439 17.49 24.84 -2.64
CA PHE A 439 17.26 23.53 -3.24
C PHE A 439 17.74 22.38 -2.37
N TYR A 440 18.93 22.45 -1.77
CA TYR A 440 19.47 21.36 -0.96
C TYR A 440 18.92 21.30 0.47
N ASN A 441 18.20 22.32 0.93
CA ASN A 441 17.32 22.22 2.09
C ASN A 441 15.90 21.80 1.72
N SER A 442 15.63 21.53 0.44
CA SER A 442 14.39 20.93 -0.01
C SER A 442 14.52 19.42 -0.10
N VAL A 443 13.38 18.76 0.04
CA VAL A 443 13.22 17.32 -0.10
C VAL A 443 13.44 16.86 -1.55
N GLY A 444 13.42 17.80 -2.49
CA GLY A 444 13.74 17.51 -3.87
C GLY A 444 15.22 17.31 -4.18
N SER A 445 16.07 17.53 -3.19
CA SER A 445 17.48 17.23 -3.33
C SER A 445 17.83 15.76 -3.12
N PHE A 446 16.97 14.97 -2.45
CA PHE A 446 17.30 13.61 -2.09
C PHE A 446 17.31 12.69 -3.31
N GLU A 447 18.32 11.83 -3.38
CA GLU A 447 18.39 10.76 -4.37
C GLU A 447 18.62 9.46 -3.61
N TYR A 448 17.56 8.67 -3.40
CA TYR A 448 17.57 7.49 -2.53
C TYR A 448 18.11 7.79 -1.10
N GLN A 449 19.37 7.45 -0.81
CA GLN A 449 20.02 7.70 0.49
C GLN A 449 20.96 8.92 0.48
N TRP A 450 21.21 9.52 -0.69
CA TRP A 450 22.10 10.66 -0.86
C TRP A 450 21.36 11.96 -0.60
N TYR A 451 21.92 12.76 0.29
CA TYR A 451 21.49 14.13 0.60
C TYR A 451 22.73 14.97 0.88
N LEU A 452 22.65 16.26 0.57
CA LEU A 452 23.75 17.19 0.77
C LEU A 452 23.64 17.85 2.15
N PHE A 453 24.78 18.10 2.77
CA PHE A 453 24.92 19.18 3.74
C PHE A 453 26.13 20.03 3.40
N VAL A 454 26.06 21.31 3.74
CA VAL A 454 27.05 22.31 3.36
C VAL A 454 27.42 23.16 4.56
N ILE A 455 28.72 23.37 4.74
CA ILE A 455 29.31 24.21 5.75
C ILE A 455 29.90 25.45 5.07
N ASP A 456 29.69 26.62 5.67
CA ASP A 456 30.21 27.87 5.15
C ASP A 456 31.63 28.21 5.60
N GLU A 457 32.13 29.36 5.14
CA GLU A 457 33.46 29.87 5.46
C GLU A 457 33.68 30.22 6.94
N ASN A 458 32.61 30.34 7.73
CA ASN A 458 32.64 30.55 9.18
C ASN A 458 32.46 29.24 9.95
N ASP A 459 32.58 28.10 9.26
CA ASP A 459 32.38 26.77 9.81
C ASP A 459 30.93 26.51 10.27
N LEU A 460 29.93 27.25 9.77
CA LEU A 460 28.52 27.04 10.12
C LEU A 460 27.79 26.16 9.11
N TYR A 461 26.91 25.27 9.58
CA TYR A 461 25.96 24.59 8.69
C TYR A 461 25.04 25.63 8.01
N ILE A 462 24.97 25.57 6.68
CA ILE A 462 24.03 26.37 5.87
C ILE A 462 23.04 25.50 5.10
N VAL A 463 23.31 24.21 4.98
CA VAL A 463 22.42 23.22 4.37
C VAL A 463 22.43 21.95 5.21
N HIS A 464 21.25 21.47 5.60
CA HIS A 464 21.04 20.13 6.13
C HIS A 464 19.53 19.74 6.03
N PRO A 465 19.10 18.97 5.01
CA PRO A 465 17.68 18.80 4.70
C PRO A 465 16.89 17.87 5.61
N ILE A 466 17.56 17.05 6.43
CA ILE A 466 16.89 16.14 7.38
C ILE A 466 16.77 16.79 8.77
N PHE A 467 17.91 17.25 9.29
CA PHE A 467 18.05 17.92 10.59
C PHE A 467 18.25 19.43 10.40
N SER A 468 17.16 20.13 10.09
CA SER A 468 17.17 21.59 9.89
C SER A 468 17.67 22.38 11.10
N GLU A 469 17.54 21.81 12.30
CA GLU A 469 18.04 22.36 13.56
C GLU A 469 19.57 22.45 13.63
N LEU A 470 20.31 21.75 12.74
CA LEU A 470 21.76 21.89 12.64
C LEU A 470 22.16 23.19 11.95
N ILE A 471 21.28 23.81 11.15
CA ILE A 471 21.58 25.05 10.42
C ILE A 471 21.95 26.17 11.41
N GLY A 472 23.09 26.82 11.18
CA GLY A 472 23.67 27.83 12.06
C GLY A 472 24.56 27.30 13.19
N THR A 473 24.66 25.98 13.36
CA THR A 473 25.58 25.36 14.32
C THR A 473 27.00 25.35 13.74
N ASP A 474 28.01 25.66 14.56
CA ASP A 474 29.42 25.48 14.19
C ASP A 474 29.70 23.99 14.04
N ILE A 475 30.15 23.58 12.85
CA ILE A 475 30.46 22.19 12.53
C ILE A 475 31.39 21.58 13.58
N LYS A 476 32.34 22.33 14.14
CA LYS A 476 33.33 21.81 15.10
C LYS A 476 32.72 21.40 16.44
N ASP A 477 31.51 21.87 16.73
CA ASP A 477 30.73 21.48 17.92
C ASP A 477 29.91 20.21 17.68
N VAL A 478 29.82 19.73 16.43
CA VAL A 478 29.13 18.47 16.10
C VAL A 478 29.97 17.28 16.52
N VAL A 479 29.46 16.58 17.52
CA VAL A 479 29.98 15.33 18.05
C VAL A 479 29.01 14.22 17.68
N GLY A 480 29.52 13.15 17.05
CA GLY A 480 28.74 11.97 16.72
C GLY A 480 28.22 11.26 17.97
N SER A 481 27.21 10.41 17.81
CA SER A 481 26.58 9.63 18.88
C SER A 481 27.56 8.85 19.77
N ASN A 482 28.68 8.42 19.19
CA ASN A 482 29.75 7.66 19.83
C ASN A 482 30.86 8.54 20.44
N GLY A 483 30.67 9.86 20.49
CA GLY A 483 31.68 10.81 20.96
C GLY A 483 32.75 11.18 19.92
N TYR A 484 32.64 10.69 18.68
CA TYR A 484 33.56 11.04 17.60
C TYR A 484 33.44 12.53 17.26
N GLU A 485 34.57 13.24 17.18
CA GLU A 485 34.62 14.67 16.82
C GLU A 485 34.40 14.87 15.31
N LEU A 486 33.28 14.35 14.80
CA LEU A 486 32.88 14.28 13.40
C LEU A 486 33.06 15.62 12.71
N GLY A 487 32.60 16.69 13.36
CA GLY A 487 32.67 18.03 12.83
C GLY A 487 34.09 18.52 12.54
N LYS A 488 35.03 18.22 13.45
CA LYS A 488 36.44 18.56 13.26
C LYS A 488 37.09 17.72 12.17
N GLU A 489 36.62 16.50 11.94
CA GLU A 489 37.10 15.68 10.83
C GLU A 489 36.62 16.22 9.48
N ILE A 490 35.33 16.58 9.37
CA ILE A 490 34.76 17.19 8.17
C ILE A 490 35.47 18.51 7.83
N ALA A 491 35.79 19.32 8.84
CA ALA A 491 36.49 20.60 8.66
C ALA A 491 37.89 20.46 8.00
N LYS A 492 38.50 19.27 8.02
CA LYS A 492 39.79 19.00 7.36
C LYS A 492 39.70 18.90 5.84
N ALA A 493 38.50 18.88 5.25
CA ALA A 493 38.32 18.78 3.81
C ALA A 493 39.09 19.86 3.04
N THR A 494 39.80 19.43 2.00
CA THR A 494 40.55 20.28 1.06
C THR A 494 39.86 20.29 -0.31
N GLU A 495 40.45 21.03 -1.27
CA GLU A 495 40.00 21.02 -2.67
C GLU A 495 40.26 19.67 -3.37
N GLU A 496 41.07 18.78 -2.78
CA GLU A 496 41.29 17.42 -3.29
C GLU A 496 40.18 16.45 -2.83
N GLY A 497 39.35 16.88 -1.88
CA GLY A 497 38.34 16.04 -1.23
C GLY A 497 38.89 15.20 -0.08
N HIS A 498 37.99 14.75 0.79
CA HIS A 498 38.28 14.00 2.00
C HIS A 498 37.14 13.01 2.25
N TRP A 499 37.48 11.74 2.48
CA TRP A 499 36.52 10.70 2.82
C TRP A 499 36.51 10.49 4.33
N ILE A 500 35.31 10.40 4.91
CA ILE A 500 35.09 10.25 6.35
C ILE A 500 34.07 9.14 6.60
N ASP A 501 34.38 8.27 7.55
CA ASP A 501 33.47 7.23 8.05
C ASP A 501 32.94 7.58 9.44
N TYR A 502 31.62 7.56 9.61
CA TYR A 502 30.97 7.89 10.87
C TYR A 502 29.55 7.29 10.95
N PRO A 503 29.03 6.99 12.14
CA PRO A 503 27.62 6.65 12.29
C PRO A 503 26.74 7.91 12.14
N TRP A 504 25.61 7.77 11.46
CA TRP A 504 24.62 8.84 11.34
C TRP A 504 23.21 8.27 11.14
N PRO A 505 22.12 8.98 11.52
CA PRO A 505 20.77 8.55 11.22
C PRO A 505 20.52 8.40 9.70
N HIS A 506 19.98 7.25 9.27
CA HIS A 506 19.59 6.99 7.88
C HIS A 506 18.35 7.79 7.48
N PRO A 507 18.28 8.42 6.29
CA PRO A 507 17.19 9.32 5.90
C PRO A 507 15.80 8.65 5.88
N LEU A 508 15.75 7.34 5.61
CA LEU A 508 14.49 6.60 5.53
C LEU A 508 14.06 5.95 6.85
N THR A 509 15.00 5.52 7.70
CA THR A 509 14.67 4.78 8.94
C THR A 509 14.85 5.62 10.19
N LEU A 510 15.61 6.72 10.08
CA LEU A 510 16.04 7.60 11.17
C LEU A 510 16.86 6.90 12.26
N GLN A 511 17.27 5.65 12.03
CA GLN A 511 18.16 4.91 12.91
C GLN A 511 19.61 5.18 12.53
N GLU A 512 20.48 5.21 13.52
CA GLU A 512 21.91 5.30 13.32
C GLU A 512 22.45 4.11 12.51
N ALA A 513 23.18 4.41 11.44
CA ALA A 513 23.85 3.42 10.61
C ALA A 513 25.25 3.93 10.20
N PRO A 514 26.22 3.04 9.93
CA PRO A 514 27.54 3.43 9.41
C PRO A 514 27.38 4.19 8.08
N LYS A 515 28.06 5.33 7.96
CA LYS A 515 28.02 6.19 6.77
C LYS A 515 29.43 6.54 6.31
N ALA A 516 29.67 6.41 5.01
CA ALA A 516 30.81 7.00 4.35
C ALA A 516 30.39 8.29 3.65
N ALA A 517 31.09 9.38 3.91
CA ALA A 517 30.84 10.65 3.26
C ALA A 517 32.08 11.21 2.57
N TYR A 518 31.85 11.83 1.42
CA TYR A 518 32.84 12.61 0.71
C TYR A 518 32.60 14.09 1.00
N ALA A 519 33.61 14.74 1.57
CA ALA A 519 33.64 16.17 1.84
C ALA A 519 34.67 16.84 0.93
N ILE A 520 34.29 17.89 0.21
CA ILE A 520 35.22 18.66 -0.62
C ILE A 520 35.04 20.15 -0.37
N ARG A 521 36.16 20.86 -0.28
CA ARG A 521 36.15 22.31 -0.20
C ARG A 521 36.09 22.92 -1.59
N TYR A 522 35.15 23.83 -1.79
CA TYR A 522 35.03 24.60 -3.04
C TYR A 522 34.53 26.01 -2.72
N ASP A 523 35.29 27.03 -3.14
CA ASP A 523 34.96 28.45 -2.94
C ASP A 523 34.71 28.81 -1.45
N GLY A 524 35.56 28.27 -0.56
CA GLY A 524 35.45 28.47 0.88
C GLY A 524 34.42 27.57 1.59
N LEU A 525 33.40 27.08 0.87
CA LEU A 525 32.38 26.17 1.37
C LEU A 525 32.88 24.72 1.43
N ILE A 526 32.34 23.91 2.33
CA ILE A 526 32.55 22.45 2.36
C ILE A 526 31.25 21.77 1.94
N PHE A 527 31.27 21.07 0.82
CA PHE A 527 30.14 20.28 0.31
C PHE A 527 30.32 18.84 0.75
N VAL A 528 29.28 18.25 1.36
CA VAL A 528 29.36 16.89 1.88
C VAL A 528 28.10 16.10 1.53
N SER A 529 28.29 14.89 1.01
CA SER A 529 27.24 13.88 0.88
C SER A 529 27.85 12.51 1.14
N GLY A 530 27.02 11.50 1.33
CA GLY A 530 27.49 10.15 1.62
C GLY A 530 26.44 9.08 1.40
N TYR A 531 26.89 7.85 1.52
CA TYR A 531 26.05 6.65 1.47
C TYR A 531 26.21 5.86 2.75
N TYR A 532 25.19 5.09 3.10
CA TYR A 532 25.22 4.23 4.27
C TYR A 532 25.86 2.91 3.88
N LYS A 533 26.87 2.54 4.67
CA LYS A 533 27.60 1.30 4.52
C LYS A 533 26.83 0.19 5.23
N ASN A 534 26.84 -0.98 4.60
CA ASN A 534 26.67 -2.20 5.35
C ASN A 534 27.75 -2.25 6.47
N PRO A 535 27.43 -2.75 7.68
CA PRO A 535 28.42 -3.07 8.71
C PRO A 535 29.64 -3.80 8.13
N GLU A 536 30.83 -3.44 8.59
CA GLU A 536 32.08 -4.09 8.14
C GLU A 536 32.06 -5.60 8.38
N ASP A 537 31.53 -6.00 9.55
CA ASP A 537 31.30 -7.39 9.91
C ASP A 537 29.79 -7.66 9.95
N MET A 538 29.28 -8.06 8.79
CA MET A 538 27.87 -8.41 8.59
C MET A 538 27.42 -9.56 9.49
N GLU A 539 28.29 -10.53 9.73
CA GLU A 539 27.98 -11.68 10.58
C GLU A 539 27.84 -11.23 12.03
N ALA A 540 28.81 -10.49 12.56
CA ALA A 540 28.78 -9.97 13.92
C ALA A 540 27.57 -9.03 14.15
N HIS A 541 27.26 -8.15 13.20
CA HIS A 541 26.09 -7.28 13.29
C HIS A 541 24.78 -8.07 13.34
N THR A 542 24.67 -9.12 12.50
CA THR A 542 23.49 -10.00 12.49
C THR A 542 23.31 -10.70 13.84
N ILE A 543 24.39 -11.25 14.40
CA ILE A 543 24.36 -11.90 15.71
C ILE A 543 23.95 -10.89 16.79
N ALA A 544 24.55 -9.70 16.81
CA ALA A 544 24.22 -8.66 17.77
C ALA A 544 22.76 -8.20 17.66
N TYR A 545 22.22 -8.07 16.45
CA TYR A 545 20.81 -7.76 16.22
C TYR A 545 19.89 -8.82 16.84
N VAL A 546 20.19 -10.11 16.60
CA VAL A 546 19.44 -11.24 17.16
C VAL A 546 19.56 -11.30 18.69
N GLU A 547 20.74 -11.04 19.25
CA GLU A 547 20.96 -10.99 20.69
C GLU A 547 20.16 -9.85 21.36
N ARG A 548 20.09 -8.66 20.72
CA ARG A 548 19.22 -7.57 21.19
C ARG A 548 17.76 -7.99 21.24
N ALA A 549 17.29 -8.75 20.26
CA ALA A 549 15.93 -9.29 20.24
C ALA A 549 15.68 -10.29 21.38
N ILE A 550 16.66 -11.15 21.67
CA ILE A 550 16.59 -12.08 22.81
C ILE A 550 16.58 -11.30 24.14
N GLU A 551 17.39 -10.24 24.30
CA GLU A 551 17.36 -9.40 25.50
C GLU A 551 16.04 -8.63 25.65
N TYR A 552 15.46 -8.17 24.55
CA TYR A 552 14.12 -7.59 24.55
C TYR A 552 13.08 -8.62 25.00
N TYR A 553 13.13 -9.85 24.46
CA TYR A 553 12.28 -10.96 24.87
C TYR A 553 12.38 -11.30 26.36
N LYS A 554 13.60 -11.37 26.90
CA LYS A 554 13.82 -11.61 28.33
C LYS A 554 13.16 -10.55 29.21
N ARG A 555 13.11 -9.30 28.74
CA ARG A 555 12.59 -8.16 29.50
C ARG A 555 11.08 -7.97 29.37
N GLU A 556 10.56 -8.06 28.15
CA GLU A 556 9.18 -7.69 27.82
C GLU A 556 8.27 -8.90 27.55
N GLY A 557 8.84 -10.08 27.30
CA GLY A 557 8.11 -11.31 27.00
C GLY A 557 7.72 -11.49 25.53
N ARG A 558 7.15 -12.66 25.22
CA ARG A 558 6.85 -13.13 23.84
C ARG A 558 6.02 -12.13 23.04
N ASP A 559 4.85 -11.74 23.55
CA ASP A 559 3.87 -10.95 22.78
C ASP A 559 4.36 -9.52 22.52
N ALA A 560 5.03 -8.92 23.50
CA ALA A 560 5.63 -7.60 23.34
C ALA A 560 6.78 -7.62 22.32
N THR A 561 7.63 -8.65 22.35
CA THR A 561 8.67 -8.85 21.32
C THR A 561 8.05 -8.99 19.94
N ALA A 562 7.03 -9.85 19.79
CA ALA A 562 6.37 -10.04 18.50
C ALA A 562 5.73 -8.74 17.97
N THR A 563 5.15 -7.94 18.86
CA THR A 563 4.56 -6.64 18.51
C THR A 563 5.63 -5.66 18.06
N TYR A 564 6.70 -5.49 18.85
CA TYR A 564 7.78 -4.55 18.53
C TYR A 564 8.52 -4.95 17.25
N TYR A 565 8.85 -6.23 17.08
CA TYR A 565 9.59 -6.71 15.90
C TYR A 565 8.74 -6.87 14.63
N ASN A 566 7.44 -6.60 14.71
CA ASN A 566 6.59 -6.36 13.54
C ASN A 566 6.38 -4.86 13.25
N SER A 567 7.15 -3.98 13.89
CA SER A 567 7.15 -2.53 13.66
C SER A 567 8.33 -2.09 12.80
N ARG A 568 8.21 -0.93 12.13
CA ARG A 568 9.28 -0.36 11.29
C ARG A 568 10.49 0.05 12.12
N GLU A 569 10.24 0.46 13.36
CA GLU A 569 11.24 0.85 14.35
C GLU A 569 12.19 -0.29 14.73
N SER A 570 11.79 -1.54 14.47
CA SER A 570 12.64 -2.71 14.71
C SER A 570 13.58 -3.05 13.56
N ILE A 571 13.33 -2.52 12.35
CA ILE A 571 14.12 -2.81 11.15
C ILE A 571 15.40 -1.97 11.19
N ASP A 572 16.55 -2.63 11.14
CA ASP A 572 17.86 -2.00 11.12
C ASP A 572 18.48 -2.28 9.75
N GLY A 573 18.45 -1.32 8.82
CA GLY A 573 18.91 -1.54 7.44
C GLY A 573 18.20 -2.72 6.76
N GLN A 574 18.93 -3.81 6.50
CA GLN A 574 18.40 -5.06 5.95
C GLN A 574 18.07 -6.12 7.01
N TRP A 575 18.39 -5.87 8.28
CA TRP A 575 18.12 -6.76 9.40
C TRP A 575 16.71 -6.55 9.92
N PHE A 576 15.98 -7.65 9.98
CA PHE A 576 14.68 -7.73 10.62
C PHE A 576 14.56 -9.08 11.31
N LEU A 577 13.84 -9.12 12.44
CA LEU A 577 13.69 -10.35 13.19
C LEU A 577 12.66 -11.27 12.54
N THR A 578 13.05 -12.50 12.28
CA THR A 578 12.14 -13.63 12.14
C THR A 578 12.17 -14.44 13.44
N LEU A 579 11.08 -14.35 14.20
CA LEU A 579 10.86 -15.11 15.42
C LEU A 579 9.96 -16.31 15.08
N VAL A 580 10.30 -17.50 15.55
CA VAL A 580 9.51 -18.73 15.35
C VAL A 580 9.24 -19.38 16.70
N ASP A 581 8.03 -19.88 16.88
CA ASP A 581 7.62 -20.52 18.13
C ASP A 581 7.99 -22.00 18.23
N GLU A 582 7.65 -22.60 19.38
CA GLU A 582 7.90 -24.00 19.69
C GLU A 582 7.17 -24.99 18.77
N ASN A 583 6.16 -24.55 18.04
CA ASN A 583 5.43 -25.31 17.03
C ASN A 583 5.95 -25.06 15.61
N ASP A 584 7.12 -24.42 15.50
CA ASP A 584 7.73 -24.01 14.24
C ASP A 584 6.92 -22.96 13.47
N LEU A 585 6.00 -22.24 14.14
CA LEU A 585 5.18 -21.20 13.54
C LEU A 585 5.85 -19.82 13.66
N MET A 586 5.90 -19.10 12.56
CA MET A 586 6.46 -17.75 12.50
C MET A 586 5.63 -16.76 13.35
N LEU A 587 6.26 -15.93 14.17
CA LEU A 587 5.63 -14.90 15.00
C LEU A 587 5.91 -13.49 14.50
N THR A 588 7.04 -13.29 13.81
CA THR A 588 7.42 -11.97 13.25
C THR A 588 7.93 -12.12 11.83
N TYR A 589 7.50 -11.21 10.96
CA TYR A 589 8.05 -11.03 9.62
C TYR A 589 7.63 -9.66 9.07
N PRO A 590 8.25 -8.56 9.53
CA PRO A 590 7.75 -7.19 9.29
C PRO A 590 7.69 -6.80 7.81
N ILE A 591 8.49 -7.43 6.95
CA ILE A 591 8.52 -7.15 5.50
C ILE A 591 7.35 -7.79 4.77
N LEU A 592 6.87 -8.95 5.24
CA LEU A 592 5.73 -9.69 4.70
C LEU A 592 4.87 -10.21 5.87
N PRO A 593 4.09 -9.35 6.54
CA PRO A 593 3.34 -9.72 7.74
C PRO A 593 2.36 -10.87 7.54
N HIS A 594 1.93 -11.12 6.30
CA HIS A 594 1.08 -12.24 5.93
C HIS A 594 1.76 -13.62 6.10
N LEU A 595 3.09 -13.67 6.27
CA LEU A 595 3.83 -14.90 6.58
C LEU A 595 3.81 -15.28 8.06
N ILE A 596 3.37 -14.40 8.95
CA ILE A 596 3.19 -14.74 10.37
C ILE A 596 2.23 -15.95 10.44
N GLY A 597 2.45 -16.85 11.40
CA GLY A 597 1.76 -18.12 11.62
C GLY A 597 2.09 -19.24 10.62
N SER A 598 2.98 -19.00 9.66
CA SER A 598 3.42 -20.05 8.72
C SER A 598 4.35 -21.05 9.40
N ASP A 599 4.26 -22.33 9.01
CA ASP A 599 5.22 -23.36 9.44
C ASP A 599 6.55 -23.11 8.72
N VAL A 600 7.58 -22.74 9.48
CA VAL A 600 8.87 -22.40 8.92
C VAL A 600 9.51 -23.58 8.20
N LYS A 601 9.23 -24.84 8.58
CA LYS A 601 9.81 -26.03 7.93
C LYS A 601 9.40 -26.18 6.48
N ALA A 602 8.25 -25.62 6.11
CA ALA A 602 7.75 -25.65 4.74
C ALA A 602 8.45 -24.62 3.83
N GLY A 603 9.26 -23.70 4.39
CA GLY A 603 9.96 -22.66 3.63
C GLY A 603 10.94 -23.19 2.59
N ARG A 604 10.77 -22.76 1.33
CA ARG A 604 11.65 -23.06 0.19
C ARG A 604 12.09 -21.79 -0.55
N SER A 605 13.31 -21.75 -1.05
CA SER A 605 13.84 -20.65 -1.88
C SER A 605 13.24 -20.72 -3.30
N PRO A 606 13.38 -19.66 -4.12
CA PRO A 606 12.99 -19.68 -5.53
C PRO A 606 13.69 -20.77 -6.37
N THR A 607 14.86 -21.25 -5.91
CA THR A 607 15.61 -22.35 -6.54
C THR A 607 15.20 -23.73 -6.02
N GLY A 608 14.19 -23.80 -5.14
CA GLY A 608 13.72 -25.04 -4.51
C GLY A 608 14.51 -25.47 -3.28
N TYR A 609 15.42 -24.63 -2.78
CA TYR A 609 16.21 -24.95 -1.58
C TYR A 609 15.35 -24.87 -0.32
N GLU A 610 15.21 -25.98 0.40
CA GLU A 610 14.36 -26.11 1.60
C GLU A 610 14.98 -25.44 2.85
N PHE A 611 15.22 -24.12 2.79
CA PHE A 611 15.85 -23.36 3.87
C PHE A 611 15.12 -23.50 5.21
N GLY A 612 13.79 -23.69 5.17
CA GLY A 612 12.95 -23.90 6.35
C GLY A 612 13.39 -25.08 7.21
N LYS A 613 13.79 -26.18 6.56
CA LYS A 613 14.32 -27.37 7.25
C LYS A 613 15.65 -27.09 7.94
N GLU A 614 16.45 -26.16 7.42
CA GLU A 614 17.69 -25.76 8.06
C GLU A 614 17.42 -24.83 9.25
N ILE A 615 16.48 -23.88 9.13
CA ILE A 615 16.06 -23.01 10.25
C ILE A 615 15.55 -23.85 11.42
N ALA A 616 14.70 -24.85 11.18
CA ALA A 616 14.15 -25.70 12.24
C ALA A 616 15.22 -26.50 13.02
N LYS A 617 16.40 -26.72 12.43
CA LYS A 617 17.55 -27.36 13.11
C LYS A 617 18.29 -26.41 14.06
N ALA A 618 17.79 -25.19 14.28
CA ALA A 618 18.35 -24.22 15.21
C ALA A 618 18.70 -24.87 16.57
N THR A 619 19.91 -24.59 17.05
CA THR A 619 20.38 -25.00 18.36
C THR A 619 20.68 -23.80 19.23
N GLU A 620 20.87 -24.02 20.54
CA GLU A 620 21.30 -22.97 21.49
C GLU A 620 22.70 -22.41 21.18
N LYS A 621 23.49 -23.08 20.33
CA LYS A 621 24.81 -22.59 19.88
C LYS A 621 24.71 -21.63 18.70
N GLY A 622 23.52 -21.56 18.08
CA GLY A 622 23.28 -20.88 16.82
C GLY A 622 23.99 -21.53 15.62
N GLN A 623 23.52 -21.21 14.42
CA GLN A 623 24.14 -21.65 13.17
C GLN A 623 23.84 -20.70 12.01
N TRP A 624 24.74 -20.70 11.03
CA TRP A 624 24.60 -19.97 9.77
C TRP A 624 24.08 -20.88 8.67
N VAL A 625 23.20 -20.35 7.83
CA VAL A 625 22.82 -20.94 6.55
C VAL A 625 22.97 -19.89 5.46
N LYS A 626 23.65 -20.28 4.38
CA LYS A 626 23.84 -19.47 3.18
C LYS A 626 23.17 -20.18 2.01
N PHE A 627 22.33 -19.48 1.25
CA PHE A 627 21.71 -20.04 0.05
C PHE A 627 21.59 -19.01 -1.07
N PRO A 628 21.62 -19.46 -2.34
CA PRO A 628 21.40 -18.57 -3.48
C PRO A 628 20.07 -17.86 -3.36
N TYR A 629 20.11 -16.54 -3.48
CA TYR A 629 18.96 -15.65 -3.41
C TYR A 629 18.87 -14.88 -4.73
N PRO A 630 18.19 -15.44 -5.76
CA PRO A 630 18.10 -14.79 -7.05
C PRO A 630 17.18 -13.56 -6.93
N LEU A 631 17.76 -12.39 -6.65
CA LEU A 631 17.15 -11.15 -7.08
C LEU A 631 17.27 -11.16 -8.60
N ARG A 632 16.16 -11.34 -9.33
CA ARG A 632 16.10 -11.40 -10.81
C ARG A 632 16.70 -10.20 -11.56
N TYR A 633 17.30 -9.26 -10.84
CA TYR A 633 17.76 -7.98 -11.29
C TYR A 633 19.24 -7.70 -10.99
N THR A 634 19.94 -8.52 -10.22
CA THR A 634 21.40 -8.44 -10.11
C THR A 634 22.04 -9.39 -11.13
N ALA A 635 23.12 -8.94 -11.75
CA ALA A 635 23.94 -9.76 -12.65
C ALA A 635 24.89 -10.68 -11.85
N GLU A 636 24.72 -10.74 -10.53
CA GLU A 636 25.58 -11.45 -9.60
C GLU A 636 24.78 -12.56 -8.90
N ASP A 637 25.46 -13.66 -8.58
CA ASP A 637 24.92 -14.73 -7.74
C ASP A 637 24.79 -14.20 -6.30
N ASP A 638 23.72 -13.47 -6.01
CA ASP A 638 23.42 -13.00 -4.66
C ASP A 638 23.07 -14.16 -3.74
N PHE A 639 23.47 -14.06 -2.47
CA PHE A 639 23.18 -15.01 -1.42
C PHE A 639 22.47 -14.35 -0.27
N LEU A 640 21.53 -15.07 0.34
CA LEU A 640 20.98 -14.72 1.63
C LEU A 640 21.72 -15.54 2.71
N ASN A 641 22.31 -14.82 3.66
CA ASN A 641 23.01 -15.38 4.82
C ASN A 641 22.13 -15.17 6.05
N ILE A 642 21.69 -16.26 6.68
CA ILE A 642 20.78 -16.21 7.84
C ILE A 642 21.48 -16.83 9.03
N TRP A 643 21.54 -16.06 10.13
CA TRP A 643 21.89 -16.56 11.45
C TRP A 643 20.63 -16.92 12.20
N PHE A 644 20.65 -18.05 12.89
CA PHE A 644 19.54 -18.41 13.75
C PHE A 644 19.99 -19.20 14.97
N ILE A 645 19.31 -18.95 16.08
CA ILE A 645 19.61 -19.49 17.40
C ILE A 645 18.32 -19.89 18.10
N ARG A 646 18.35 -21.01 18.81
CA ARG A 646 17.23 -21.42 19.66
C ARG A 646 17.42 -20.87 21.07
N TYR A 647 16.43 -20.15 21.58
CA TYR A 647 16.40 -19.65 22.95
C TYR A 647 14.99 -19.81 23.52
N ASP A 648 14.88 -20.46 24.69
CA ASP A 648 13.60 -20.69 25.38
C ASP A 648 12.53 -21.38 24.50
N GLY A 649 12.97 -22.38 23.72
CA GLY A 649 12.11 -23.11 22.78
C GLY A 649 11.84 -22.37 21.46
N LEU A 650 11.96 -21.05 21.43
CA LEU A 650 11.78 -20.19 20.25
C LEU A 650 13.04 -20.17 19.37
N ILE A 651 12.88 -19.90 18.08
CA ILE A 651 13.98 -19.65 17.15
C ILE A 651 14.01 -18.16 16.83
N PHE A 652 15.14 -17.52 17.10
CA PHE A 652 15.40 -16.13 16.71
C PHE A 652 16.33 -16.14 15.50
N SER A 653 15.96 -15.41 14.45
CA SER A 653 16.80 -15.32 13.26
C SER A 653 16.74 -13.96 12.58
N SER A 654 17.83 -13.63 11.89
CA SER A 654 17.95 -12.48 11.00
C SER A 654 19.02 -12.81 9.97
N GLY A 655 19.05 -12.06 8.87
CA GLY A 655 20.04 -12.28 7.83
C GLY A 655 20.36 -11.04 7.02
N TYR A 656 21.25 -11.23 6.06
CA TYR A 656 21.69 -10.20 5.13
C TYR A 656 21.99 -10.79 3.75
N LEU A 657 21.86 -9.96 2.73
CA LEU A 657 22.25 -10.25 1.35
C LEU A 657 23.74 -9.95 1.13
N SER A 658 24.39 -10.81 0.35
CA SER A 658 25.78 -10.64 -0.09
C SER A 658 25.94 -11.11 -1.53
N SER A 659 26.77 -10.44 -2.34
CA SER A 659 27.25 -10.98 -3.62
C SER A 659 28.48 -11.91 -3.44
N GLU A 660 28.87 -12.65 -4.49
CA GLU A 660 30.07 -13.53 -4.48
C GLU A 660 31.40 -12.79 -4.31
#